data_AF-A0A2P6VE81-F1
#
_entry.id   AF-A0A2P6VE81-F1
#
_cell.length_a   1.000
_cell.length_b   1.000
_cell.length_c   1.000
_cell.angle_alpha   90.00
_cell.angle_beta   90.00
_cell.angle_gamma   90.00
#
_symmetry.space_group_name_H-M   'P 1'
#
loop_
_entity.id
_entity.type
_entity.pdbx_description
1 polymer ?
#
loop_
_entity_poly.entity_id
_entity_poly.type
_entity_poly.pdbx_seq_one_letter_code
_entity_poly.pdbx_strand_id
1 'polypeptide(L)'
;MQLFGKNKSTKQEKKGQAKKEGCGSLFRRSRKRADEPVTDEQAAPAELVPRLQLEALSLGGEPTQEHLEEEEPASDGGSDCSSVVGAAEAEALCMAALRQVAERAEQLTAAARAAMAHRSNCLALATFGERVVAVLEAKGPLLLAAAADDCLPRVASLLGGASALAASCSAPGWVLTAASNEACTVEGMNLVHAQLSTALKEHGLDSAPGLRLPGADYLDGSRSLLRRLRVLGSGSLHGGLTVLAGSEDEQCRLGEALGVEPEEVARDAAHILAAGLVQEEAAPASLQADALATPGLHAVFAAYACFGAHGAGERGAAPELDSFRCAKLVREAGLLSRDLTLRELDVMFVRAKERGARRLTFAGFVQLLSLVAGKRDAPVAEVVSSVLELEARGPERRATTPEAVRFHDDRTTYTGVHKRGGMKICDDRMELRTMVDRDAAEKSERRASLVRTFSTSTTAAASAATPPLTRLSTGLTPRSTGGLTPRGGGLTPRLAFHPPASTGAATPRLSSVRGAARSSVALRATPPASHAPTPSPAPMTGAEEDTPATTASVKLLFETFGAWGRSGALDAGLDSKQFVKLMRDANLLGRGLNITRVDLIFAGVVGKGARRMGLTEFYTSLPRLAEARRCSRAELVESLCACEGPTSHSATTPQTGLALAERSNFTGIAARGGPSTLDARVTLEGMVQRT
;
A
#
# COMPACT_ATOMS: atom_id res chain seq x y z
N MET A 1 71.91 -0.48 31.61
CA MET A 1 71.85 0.97 31.29
C MET A 1 71.52 1.11 29.81
N GLN A 2 70.47 1.89 29.51
CA GLN A 2 70.15 2.65 28.28
C GLN A 2 70.84 2.25 26.95
N LEU A 3 70.22 2.17 25.77
CA LEU A 3 68.97 2.68 25.18
C LEU A 3 68.91 2.03 23.77
N PHE A 4 67.76 1.53 23.32
CA PHE A 4 67.51 1.41 21.87
C PHE A 4 66.00 1.53 21.61
N GLY A 5 65.63 2.60 20.91
CA GLY A 5 64.35 2.71 20.23
C GLY A 5 64.47 2.29 18.77
N LYS A 6 63.40 1.72 18.21
CA LYS A 6 62.73 2.18 16.98
C LYS A 6 61.61 1.23 16.57
N ASN A 7 60.50 1.85 16.20
CA ASN A 7 59.22 1.31 15.78
C ASN A 7 59.31 0.45 14.51
N LYS A 8 58.49 -0.62 14.43
CA LYS A 8 58.16 -1.33 13.19
C LYS A 8 56.66 -1.25 12.90
N SER A 9 56.38 -0.77 11.70
CA SER A 9 55.09 -0.66 11.01
C SER A 9 54.53 -2.03 10.62
N THR A 10 53.19 -2.10 10.62
CA THR A 10 52.33 -3.26 10.38
C THR A 10 52.15 -3.60 8.90
N LYS A 11 52.46 -4.86 8.59
CA LYS A 11 51.95 -5.75 7.52
C LYS A 11 50.40 -5.75 7.51
N GLN A 12 49.67 -5.79 6.39
CA GLN A 12 49.21 -6.96 5.59
C GLN A 12 47.89 -6.49 4.91
N GLU A 13 47.36 -6.93 3.77
CA GLU A 13 47.69 -7.92 2.75
C GLU A 13 46.75 -7.66 1.54
N LYS A 14 47.25 -7.80 0.31
CA LYS A 14 46.50 -7.77 -0.95
C LYS A 14 46.51 -9.19 -1.56
N LYS A 15 45.35 -9.69 -2.00
CA LYS A 15 45.14 -10.74 -3.02
C LYS A 15 43.77 -10.41 -3.68
N GLY A 16 43.55 -10.33 -4.99
CA GLY A 16 44.32 -10.66 -6.18
C GLY A 16 43.54 -11.63 -7.07
N GLN A 17 43.05 -11.19 -8.24
CA GLN A 17 42.83 -11.91 -9.53
C GLN A 17 41.91 -11.05 -10.44
N ALA A 18 42.36 -10.45 -11.55
CA ALA A 18 42.76 -10.99 -12.87
C ALA A 18 41.57 -11.58 -13.65
N LYS A 19 41.34 -11.41 -14.95
CA LYS A 19 41.84 -10.59 -16.07
C LYS A 19 41.02 -11.09 -17.28
N LYS A 20 40.48 -10.23 -18.15
CA LYS A 20 40.31 -10.54 -19.59
C LYS A 20 39.95 -9.27 -20.36
N GLU A 21 40.95 -8.78 -21.09
CA GLU A 21 40.81 -7.82 -22.17
C GLU A 21 40.38 -8.56 -23.44
N GLY A 22 39.57 -7.89 -24.26
CA GLY A 22 39.23 -8.28 -25.62
C GLY A 22 39.08 -7.02 -26.47
N CYS A 23 39.89 -6.95 -27.52
CA CYS A 23 40.21 -5.82 -28.38
C CYS A 23 39.05 -5.43 -29.34
N GLY A 24 38.99 -4.17 -29.77
CA GLY A 24 38.07 -3.71 -30.82
C GLY A 24 38.09 -2.20 -31.07
N SER A 25 39.21 -1.68 -31.57
CA SER A 25 39.35 -0.32 -32.12
C SER A 25 38.87 -0.28 -33.57
N LEU A 26 38.23 0.81 -33.99
CA LEU A 26 38.51 1.63 -35.20
C LEU A 26 37.23 2.28 -35.75
N PHE A 27 37.11 3.60 -35.60
CA PHE A 27 36.78 4.61 -36.65
C PHE A 27 36.38 5.93 -35.99
N ARG A 28 37.36 6.83 -35.78
CA ARG A 28 37.11 8.27 -35.55
C ARG A 28 37.35 8.99 -36.87
N ARG A 29 36.31 9.61 -37.45
CA ARG A 29 36.45 10.63 -38.49
C ARG A 29 36.24 12.00 -37.86
N SER A 30 37.34 12.73 -37.70
CA SER A 30 37.35 14.17 -37.42
C SER A 30 36.64 14.93 -38.54
N ARG A 31 35.66 15.77 -38.19
CA ARG A 31 35.22 16.87 -39.05
C ARG A 31 35.54 18.19 -38.35
N LYS A 32 36.54 18.85 -38.94
CA LYS A 32 36.99 20.23 -38.75
C LYS A 32 35.84 21.16 -39.19
N ARG A 33 35.29 21.97 -38.28
CA ARG A 33 34.38 23.07 -38.63
C ARG A 33 35.16 24.38 -38.58
N ALA A 34 34.94 25.18 -39.61
CA ALA A 34 35.51 26.50 -39.81
C ALA A 34 34.69 27.54 -39.02
N ASP A 35 35.42 28.56 -38.56
CA ASP A 35 34.93 29.80 -37.97
C ASP A 35 34.02 30.57 -38.94
N GLU A 36 32.96 31.19 -38.42
CA GLU A 36 32.37 32.43 -38.96
C GLU A 36 31.72 33.25 -37.82
N PRO A 37 31.62 34.58 -37.97
CA PRO A 37 31.67 35.52 -36.85
C PRO A 37 30.30 35.91 -36.26
N VAL A 38 30.38 36.27 -34.98
CA VAL A 38 29.33 36.82 -34.12
C VAL A 38 28.96 38.23 -34.56
N THR A 39 27.67 38.48 -34.80
CA THR A 39 27.08 39.82 -34.78
C THR A 39 26.20 39.97 -33.54
N ASP A 40 26.56 40.93 -32.70
CA ASP A 40 25.76 41.48 -31.61
C ASP A 40 24.46 42.09 -32.15
N GLU A 41 23.32 41.71 -31.57
CA GLU A 41 22.11 42.54 -31.62
C GLU A 41 21.39 42.50 -30.26
N GLN A 42 21.40 43.64 -29.59
CA GLN A 42 20.66 43.93 -28.36
C GLN A 42 19.21 44.29 -28.69
N ALA A 43 18.23 43.67 -28.01
CA ALA A 43 17.00 44.35 -27.55
C ALA A 43 16.15 43.45 -26.61
N ALA A 44 15.68 44.06 -25.52
CA ALA A 44 14.78 43.52 -24.48
C ALA A 44 13.28 43.67 -24.88
N PRO A 45 12.26 43.46 -24.01
CA PRO A 45 12.21 42.79 -22.71
C PRO A 45 11.09 41.72 -22.59
N ALA A 46 11.07 41.08 -21.41
CA ALA A 46 10.18 40.02 -20.97
C ALA A 46 8.67 40.29 -21.14
N GLU A 47 7.97 39.35 -21.80
CA GLU A 47 6.53 39.17 -21.67
C GLU A 47 6.22 38.12 -20.57
N LEU A 48 5.33 38.53 -19.65
CA LEU A 48 4.72 37.68 -18.64
C LEU A 48 3.95 36.52 -19.33
N VAL A 49 4.36 35.30 -19.05
CA VAL A 49 3.60 34.09 -19.40
C VAL A 49 2.33 34.00 -18.53
N PRO A 50 1.12 33.87 -19.10
CA PRO A 50 -0.09 33.64 -18.32
C PRO A 50 -0.07 32.21 -17.73
N ARG A 51 -0.28 32.11 -16.42
CA ARG A 51 -0.65 30.85 -15.76
C ARG A 51 -1.93 30.31 -16.40
N LEU A 52 -1.83 29.24 -17.19
CA LEU A 52 -2.98 28.45 -17.62
C LEU A 52 -3.54 27.69 -16.40
N GLN A 53 -4.52 28.30 -15.72
CA GLN A 53 -5.44 27.56 -14.88
C GLN A 53 -6.35 26.75 -15.80
N LEU A 54 -6.23 25.43 -15.71
CA LEU A 54 -7.18 24.46 -16.27
C LEU A 54 -8.48 24.53 -15.46
N GLU A 55 -9.24 25.62 -15.61
CA GLU A 55 -10.63 25.69 -15.19
C GLU A 55 -11.53 25.07 -16.28
N ALA A 56 -12.31 24.08 -15.84
CA ALA A 56 -13.46 23.45 -16.46
C ALA A 56 -13.80 23.81 -17.92
N LEU A 57 -13.68 22.80 -18.80
CA LEU A 57 -14.43 22.73 -20.06
C LEU A 57 -15.94 22.71 -19.77
N SER A 58 -16.54 23.90 -19.68
CA SER A 58 -17.98 24.12 -19.73
C SER A 58 -18.25 25.30 -20.67
N LEU A 59 -18.20 25.04 -21.98
CA LEU A 59 -18.62 25.98 -23.01
C LEU A 59 -20.09 25.69 -23.36
N GLY A 60 -20.98 26.49 -22.80
CA GLY A 60 -22.37 26.66 -23.24
C GLY A 60 -22.63 28.15 -23.43
N GLY A 61 -22.26 28.67 -24.59
CA GLY A 61 -22.61 30.02 -25.04
C GLY A 61 -23.56 29.91 -26.21
N GLU A 62 -24.85 30.18 -25.97
CA GLU A 62 -25.84 30.33 -27.03
C GLU A 62 -25.57 31.62 -27.82
N PRO A 63 -25.63 31.59 -29.16
CA PRO A 63 -25.68 32.81 -29.94
C PRO A 63 -27.08 33.42 -29.88
N THR A 64 -27.13 34.68 -29.44
CA THR A 64 -28.26 35.59 -29.57
C THR A 64 -28.74 35.66 -31.03
N GLN A 65 -29.99 35.28 -31.23
CA GLN A 65 -30.70 35.28 -32.50
C GLN A 65 -31.24 36.70 -32.75
N GLU A 66 -30.63 37.43 -33.67
CA GLU A 66 -31.19 38.69 -34.17
C GLU A 66 -32.36 38.41 -35.12
N HIS A 67 -33.48 39.03 -34.77
CA HIS A 67 -34.74 39.11 -35.52
C HIS A 67 -34.50 39.76 -36.89
N LEU A 68 -34.78 39.05 -37.98
CA LEU A 68 -35.05 39.64 -39.28
C LEU A 68 -36.35 39.07 -39.83
N GLU A 69 -37.13 40.00 -40.38
CA GLU A 69 -38.56 39.97 -40.59
C GLU A 69 -38.99 39.01 -41.70
N GLU A 70 -40.19 38.47 -41.51
CA GLU A 70 -40.94 37.63 -42.45
C GLU A 70 -41.37 38.44 -43.68
N GLU A 71 -40.98 38.01 -44.88
CA GLU A 71 -41.76 38.23 -46.10
C GLU A 71 -42.17 36.88 -46.68
N GLU A 72 -43.47 36.59 -46.63
CA GLU A 72 -44.09 35.52 -47.41
C GLU A 72 -44.16 35.91 -48.90
N PRO A 73 -43.92 34.94 -49.79
CA PRO A 73 -44.72 34.90 -51.00
C PRO A 73 -45.41 33.55 -51.21
N ALA A 74 -46.73 33.67 -51.32
CA ALA A 74 -47.68 32.90 -52.11
C ALA A 74 -47.22 31.56 -52.72
N SER A 75 -47.97 30.54 -52.32
CA SER A 75 -48.18 29.25 -52.95
C SER A 75 -48.23 29.29 -54.48
N ASP A 76 -47.36 28.49 -55.12
CA ASP A 76 -47.68 27.92 -56.42
C ASP A 76 -47.18 26.46 -56.47
N GLY A 77 -48.07 25.56 -56.90
CA GLY A 77 -47.87 24.12 -56.88
C GLY A 77 -46.95 23.69 -58.03
N GLY A 78 -45.77 23.15 -57.70
CA GLY A 78 -44.79 22.72 -58.69
C GLY A 78 -43.87 21.59 -58.22
N SER A 79 -44.38 20.35 -58.32
CA SER A 79 -43.69 19.14 -58.83
C SER A 79 -42.19 18.94 -58.54
N ASP A 80 -41.87 18.15 -57.50
CA ASP A 80 -40.95 16.99 -57.46
C ASP A 80 -39.62 16.99 -58.25
N CYS A 81 -38.83 18.09 -58.22
CA CYS A 81 -37.47 18.10 -58.79
C CYS A 81 -36.34 18.62 -57.87
N SER A 82 -36.59 18.94 -56.58
CA SER A 82 -35.55 19.50 -55.69
C SER A 82 -34.68 18.49 -54.92
N SER A 83 -34.98 17.20 -54.95
CA SER A 83 -34.26 16.20 -54.13
C SER A 83 -32.86 15.83 -54.63
N VAL A 84 -32.51 16.13 -55.87
CA VAL A 84 -31.22 15.74 -56.47
C VAL A 84 -30.10 16.73 -56.15
N VAL A 85 -30.42 18.01 -55.91
CA VAL A 85 -29.41 19.04 -55.58
C VAL A 85 -28.85 18.84 -54.16
N GLY A 86 -29.68 18.40 -53.22
CA GLY A 86 -29.26 18.19 -51.83
C GLY A 86 -28.22 17.07 -51.63
N ALA A 87 -28.21 16.04 -52.49
CA ALA A 87 -27.26 14.94 -52.37
C ALA A 87 -25.81 15.35 -52.67
N ALA A 88 -25.62 16.20 -53.70
CA ALA A 88 -24.30 16.71 -54.06
C ALA A 88 -23.76 17.70 -53.01
N GLU A 89 -24.63 18.54 -52.44
CA GLU A 89 -24.26 19.47 -51.37
C GLU A 89 -23.90 18.71 -50.08
N ALA A 90 -24.67 17.68 -49.71
CA ALA A 90 -24.38 16.82 -48.56
C ALA A 90 -23.05 16.06 -48.73
N GLU A 91 -22.76 15.55 -49.93
CA GLU A 91 -21.48 14.91 -50.24
C GLU A 91 -20.31 15.90 -50.12
N ALA A 92 -20.48 17.13 -50.62
CA ALA A 92 -19.46 18.18 -50.51
C ALA A 92 -19.18 18.57 -49.05
N LEU A 93 -20.23 18.73 -48.23
CA LEU A 93 -20.10 19.02 -46.78
C LEU A 93 -19.43 17.86 -46.04
N CYS A 94 -19.81 16.62 -46.34
CA CYS A 94 -19.20 15.43 -45.77
C CYS A 94 -17.70 15.35 -46.10
N MET A 95 -17.32 15.60 -47.36
CA MET A 95 -15.91 15.61 -47.77
C MET A 95 -15.12 16.76 -47.14
N ALA A 96 -15.75 17.92 -46.91
CA ALA A 96 -15.13 19.02 -46.17
C ALA A 96 -14.87 18.64 -44.70
N ALA A 97 -15.83 18.00 -44.03
CA ALA A 97 -15.68 17.52 -42.67
C ALA A 97 -14.62 16.42 -42.55
N LEU A 98 -14.55 15.49 -43.49
CA LEU A 98 -13.51 14.45 -43.53
C LEU A 98 -12.11 15.06 -43.70
N ARG A 99 -11.96 16.08 -44.55
CA ARG A 99 -10.69 16.84 -44.69
C ARG A 99 -10.29 17.50 -43.38
N GLN A 100 -11.24 18.07 -42.64
CA GLN A 100 -10.98 18.66 -41.33
C GLN A 100 -10.51 17.61 -40.31
N VAL A 101 -11.12 16.43 -40.28
CA VAL A 101 -10.69 15.30 -39.44
C VAL A 101 -9.25 14.87 -39.80
N ALA A 102 -8.94 14.76 -41.08
CA ALA A 102 -7.60 14.42 -41.57
C ALA A 102 -6.55 15.48 -41.18
N GLU A 103 -6.87 16.77 -41.35
CA GLU A 103 -6.01 17.88 -40.94
C GLU A 103 -5.71 17.84 -39.42
N ARG A 104 -6.72 17.57 -38.59
CA ARG A 104 -6.53 17.43 -37.13
C ARG A 104 -5.70 16.21 -36.76
N ALA A 105 -5.83 15.10 -37.48
CA ALA A 105 -4.98 13.92 -37.28
C ALA A 105 -3.52 14.20 -37.67
N GLU A 106 -3.27 14.97 -38.73
CA GLU A 106 -1.94 15.41 -39.12
C GLU A 106 -1.32 16.34 -38.07
N GLN A 107 -2.09 17.31 -37.55
CA GLN A 107 -1.68 18.19 -36.46
C GLN A 107 -1.31 17.39 -35.20
N LEU A 108 -2.13 16.39 -34.82
CA LEU A 108 -1.83 15.47 -33.72
C LEU A 108 -0.53 14.70 -33.96
N THR A 109 -0.28 14.25 -35.19
CA THR A 109 0.94 13.52 -35.55
C THR A 109 2.18 14.42 -35.46
N ALA A 110 2.08 15.66 -35.92
CA ALA A 110 3.14 16.66 -35.77
C ALA A 110 3.42 16.96 -34.29
N ALA A 111 2.37 17.18 -33.48
CA ALA A 111 2.49 17.41 -32.04
C ALA A 111 3.09 16.20 -31.31
N ALA A 112 2.69 14.98 -31.66
CA ALA A 112 3.21 13.76 -31.06
C ALA A 112 4.69 13.50 -31.40
N ARG A 113 5.16 13.92 -32.58
CA ARG A 113 6.59 13.86 -32.94
C ARG A 113 7.43 14.88 -32.19
N ALA A 114 6.86 16.05 -31.88
CA ALA A 114 7.48 17.09 -31.07
C ALA A 114 7.39 16.82 -29.55
N ALA A 115 6.55 15.88 -29.12
CA ALA A 115 6.37 15.56 -27.71
C ALA A 115 7.62 14.95 -27.08
N MET A 116 8.00 15.50 -25.93
CA MET A 116 9.21 15.14 -25.18
C MET A 116 8.83 14.31 -23.95
N ALA A 117 7.74 14.69 -23.28
CA ALA A 117 7.09 13.88 -22.26
C ALA A 117 6.20 12.80 -22.90
N HIS A 118 6.18 11.60 -22.32
CA HIS A 118 5.29 10.50 -22.72
C HIS A 118 5.27 10.21 -24.24
N ARG A 119 6.42 10.37 -24.92
CA ARG A 119 6.53 10.29 -26.38
C ARG A 119 5.89 9.03 -26.98
N SER A 120 6.08 7.86 -26.36
CA SER A 120 5.46 6.61 -26.79
C SER A 120 3.93 6.65 -26.77
N ASN A 121 3.34 7.28 -25.75
CA ASN A 121 1.89 7.40 -25.63
C ASN A 121 1.33 8.42 -26.62
N CYS A 122 2.01 9.55 -26.82
CA CYS A 122 1.64 10.54 -27.84
C CYS A 122 1.68 9.91 -29.25
N LEU A 123 2.72 9.12 -29.57
CA LEU A 123 2.81 8.41 -30.84
C LEU A 123 1.71 7.36 -30.98
N ALA A 124 1.40 6.60 -29.92
CA ALA A 124 0.28 5.67 -29.94
C ALA A 124 -1.07 6.39 -30.20
N LEU A 125 -1.28 7.56 -29.59
CA LEU A 125 -2.47 8.38 -29.82
C LEU A 125 -2.51 8.94 -31.26
N ALA A 126 -1.38 9.35 -31.82
CA ALA A 126 -1.28 9.76 -33.22
C ALA A 126 -1.61 8.61 -34.18
N THR A 127 -1.05 7.41 -33.96
CA THR A 127 -1.39 6.23 -34.78
C THR A 127 -2.86 5.85 -34.68
N PHE A 128 -3.49 6.06 -33.51
CA PHE A 128 -4.93 5.90 -33.36
C PHE A 128 -5.69 6.92 -34.23
N GLY A 129 -5.30 8.19 -34.21
CA GLY A 129 -5.87 9.23 -35.08
C GLY A 129 -5.75 8.91 -36.57
N GLU A 130 -4.58 8.47 -37.03
CA GLU A 130 -4.37 8.02 -38.42
C GLU A 130 -5.30 6.84 -38.79
N ARG A 131 -5.49 5.89 -37.87
CA ARG A 131 -6.41 4.76 -38.07
C ARG A 131 -7.87 5.20 -38.13
N VAL A 132 -8.27 6.21 -37.36
CA VAL A 132 -9.62 6.79 -37.45
C VAL A 132 -9.85 7.37 -38.85
N VAL A 133 -8.90 8.15 -39.38
CA VAL A 133 -8.98 8.69 -40.75
C VAL A 133 -9.11 7.57 -41.77
N ALA A 134 -8.26 6.54 -41.70
CA ALA A 134 -8.29 5.41 -42.63
C ALA A 134 -9.62 4.63 -42.57
N VAL A 135 -10.22 4.47 -41.39
CA VAL A 135 -11.53 3.82 -41.23
C VAL A 135 -12.65 4.65 -41.84
N LEU A 136 -12.61 5.99 -41.67
CA LEU A 136 -13.59 6.89 -42.26
C LEU A 136 -13.48 6.90 -43.79
N GLU A 137 -12.27 7.00 -44.35
CA GLU A 137 -12.04 6.93 -45.81
C GLU A 137 -12.52 5.61 -46.41
N ALA A 138 -12.34 4.48 -45.72
CA ALA A 138 -12.76 3.16 -46.19
C ALA A 138 -14.28 2.94 -46.23
N LYS A 139 -15.06 3.67 -45.42
CA LYS A 139 -16.54 3.56 -45.39
C LYS A 139 -17.22 4.23 -46.58
N GLY A 140 -16.52 5.14 -47.26
CA GLY A 140 -17.02 5.86 -48.43
C GLY A 140 -18.04 6.96 -48.09
N PRO A 141 -18.27 7.92 -49.01
CA PRO A 141 -19.03 9.14 -48.76
C PRO A 141 -20.52 8.87 -48.46
N LEU A 142 -21.10 7.82 -49.04
CA LEU A 142 -22.52 7.49 -48.88
C LEU A 142 -22.89 7.09 -47.44
N LEU A 143 -22.02 6.33 -46.76
CA LEU A 143 -22.24 5.96 -45.35
C LEU A 143 -21.91 7.11 -44.40
N LEU A 144 -20.95 7.95 -44.77
CA LEU A 144 -20.55 9.10 -43.99
C LEU A 144 -21.60 10.22 -44.01
N ALA A 145 -22.32 10.42 -45.12
CA ALA A 145 -23.35 11.45 -45.22
C ALA A 145 -24.44 11.31 -44.15
N ALA A 146 -24.79 10.08 -43.74
CA ALA A 146 -25.76 9.82 -42.67
C ALA A 146 -25.23 10.10 -41.26
N ALA A 147 -23.91 10.16 -41.09
CA ALA A 147 -23.24 10.46 -39.81
C ALA A 147 -22.59 11.86 -39.79
N ALA A 148 -22.63 12.59 -40.91
CA ALA A 148 -21.82 13.78 -41.14
C ALA A 148 -22.21 14.96 -40.24
N ASP A 149 -23.50 15.12 -39.93
CA ASP A 149 -24.00 16.34 -39.28
C ASP A 149 -23.46 16.51 -37.85
N ASP A 150 -23.31 15.42 -37.08
CA ASP A 150 -22.87 15.48 -35.67
C ASP A 150 -21.55 14.73 -35.40
N CYS A 151 -21.30 13.60 -36.07
CA CYS A 151 -20.18 12.74 -35.71
C CYS A 151 -18.84 13.32 -36.16
N LEU A 152 -18.73 13.78 -37.42
CA LEU A 152 -17.45 14.23 -37.97
C LEU A 152 -16.92 15.52 -37.29
N PRO A 153 -17.74 16.56 -37.04
CA PRO A 153 -17.30 17.73 -36.28
C PRO A 153 -16.86 17.36 -34.85
N ARG A 154 -17.59 16.43 -34.19
CA ARG A 154 -17.24 15.94 -32.84
C ARG A 154 -15.90 15.20 -32.84
N VAL A 155 -15.67 14.32 -33.82
CA VAL A 155 -14.39 13.61 -33.98
C VAL A 155 -13.24 14.60 -34.28
N ALA A 156 -13.46 15.58 -35.16
CA ALA A 156 -12.47 16.62 -35.44
C ALA A 156 -12.12 17.44 -34.18
N SER A 157 -13.12 17.82 -33.38
CA SER A 157 -12.92 18.52 -32.11
C SER A 157 -12.12 17.69 -31.10
N LEU A 158 -12.44 16.41 -30.94
CA LEU A 158 -11.72 15.49 -30.05
C LEU A 158 -10.27 15.28 -30.50
N LEU A 159 -10.00 15.16 -31.81
CA LEU A 159 -8.63 15.12 -32.34
C LEU A 159 -7.89 16.44 -32.13
N GLY A 160 -8.57 17.58 -32.21
CA GLY A 160 -8.02 18.88 -31.82
C GLY A 160 -7.59 18.90 -30.34
N GLY A 161 -8.44 18.38 -29.45
CA GLY A 161 -8.11 18.19 -28.03
C GLY A 161 -6.93 17.26 -27.81
N ALA A 162 -6.88 16.13 -28.53
CA ALA A 162 -5.74 15.21 -28.54
C ALA A 162 -4.44 15.91 -28.95
N SER A 163 -4.50 16.73 -30.01
CA SER A 163 -3.36 17.48 -30.51
C SER A 163 -2.87 18.51 -29.51
N ALA A 164 -3.78 19.24 -28.84
CA ALA A 164 -3.42 20.19 -27.78
C ALA A 164 -2.75 19.49 -26.58
N LEU A 165 -3.26 18.31 -26.20
CA LEU A 165 -2.68 17.48 -25.15
C LEU A 165 -1.31 16.91 -25.53
N ALA A 166 -1.10 16.52 -26.78
CA ALA A 166 0.21 16.11 -27.27
C ALA A 166 1.19 17.30 -27.32
N ALA A 167 0.71 18.49 -27.72
CA ALA A 167 1.52 19.70 -27.75
C ALA A 167 1.97 20.16 -26.35
N SER A 168 1.12 20.01 -25.32
CA SER A 168 1.52 20.33 -23.94
C SER A 168 2.66 19.44 -23.42
N CYS A 169 2.84 18.24 -23.99
CA CYS A 169 3.97 17.35 -23.69
C CYS A 169 5.31 17.83 -24.30
N SER A 170 5.29 18.89 -25.11
CA SER A 170 6.49 19.55 -25.66
C SER A 170 6.76 20.93 -25.04
N ALA A 171 5.87 21.43 -24.17
CA ALA A 171 6.02 22.73 -23.55
C ALA A 171 7.20 22.76 -22.56
N PRO A 172 7.85 23.92 -22.34
CA PRO A 172 8.88 24.07 -21.31
C PRO A 172 8.37 23.62 -19.93
N GLY A 173 9.20 22.89 -19.20
CA GLY A 173 8.82 22.16 -17.99
C GLY A 173 8.34 20.73 -18.24
N TRP A 174 8.52 20.18 -19.45
CA TRP A 174 8.03 18.85 -19.80
C TRP A 174 8.64 17.73 -18.94
N VAL A 175 9.86 17.88 -18.40
CA VAL A 175 10.46 16.90 -17.49
C VAL A 175 9.65 16.82 -16.19
N LEU A 176 9.17 17.97 -15.70
CA LEU A 176 8.31 18.01 -14.52
C LEU A 176 6.94 17.42 -14.85
N THR A 177 6.36 17.74 -16.01
CA THR A 177 5.09 17.14 -16.48
C THR A 177 5.20 15.63 -16.67
N ALA A 178 6.35 15.12 -17.13
CA ALA A 178 6.60 13.70 -17.27
C ALA A 178 6.79 13.00 -15.92
N ALA A 179 7.33 13.70 -14.92
CA ALA A 179 7.59 13.16 -13.58
C ALA A 179 6.41 13.36 -12.62
N SER A 180 5.56 14.36 -12.86
CA SER A 180 4.39 14.62 -12.04
C SER A 180 3.39 13.50 -12.28
N ASN A 181 2.84 12.98 -11.18
CA ASN A 181 1.69 12.08 -11.24
C ASN A 181 0.41 12.92 -11.41
N GLU A 182 0.49 14.06 -12.09
CA GLU A 182 -0.70 14.76 -12.55
C GLU A 182 -1.33 13.85 -13.56
N ALA A 183 -2.28 13.06 -13.06
CA ALA A 183 -2.99 12.04 -13.79
C ALA A 183 -3.63 12.58 -15.08
N CYS A 184 -3.72 13.90 -15.21
CA CYS A 184 -4.23 14.67 -16.32
C CYS A 184 -3.73 14.26 -17.71
N THR A 185 -2.43 13.98 -17.95
CA THR A 185 -1.96 13.67 -19.32
C THR A 185 -2.33 12.25 -19.75
N VAL A 186 -1.95 11.23 -18.99
CA VAL A 186 -2.25 9.83 -19.36
C VAL A 186 -3.75 9.53 -19.22
N GLU A 187 -4.42 10.02 -18.17
CA GLU A 187 -5.88 9.90 -18.06
C GLU A 187 -6.59 10.71 -19.16
N GLY A 188 -6.06 11.88 -19.52
CA GLY A 188 -6.56 12.68 -20.64
C GLY A 188 -6.45 11.95 -21.98
N MET A 189 -5.31 11.29 -22.26
CA MET A 189 -5.16 10.45 -23.46
C MET A 189 -6.16 9.28 -23.47
N ASN A 190 -6.32 8.60 -22.33
CA ASN A 190 -7.31 7.53 -22.18
C ASN A 190 -8.75 8.04 -22.38
N LEU A 191 -9.07 9.20 -21.82
CA LEU A 191 -10.39 9.84 -21.93
C LEU A 191 -10.70 10.21 -23.38
N VAL A 192 -9.77 10.88 -24.06
CA VAL A 192 -9.95 11.28 -25.47
C VAL A 192 -10.06 10.03 -26.37
N HIS A 193 -9.24 9.01 -26.14
CA HIS A 193 -9.35 7.73 -26.85
C HIS A 193 -10.74 7.09 -26.65
N ALA A 194 -11.21 7.04 -25.40
CA ALA A 194 -12.51 6.45 -25.06
C ALA A 194 -13.67 7.25 -25.69
N GLN A 195 -13.58 8.59 -25.68
CA GLN A 195 -14.56 9.48 -26.30
C GLN A 195 -14.61 9.32 -27.82
N LEU A 196 -13.45 9.28 -28.49
CA LEU A 196 -13.34 9.02 -29.93
C LEU A 196 -13.93 7.65 -30.28
N SER A 197 -13.55 6.62 -29.52
CA SER A 197 -14.08 5.26 -29.71
C SER A 197 -15.58 5.18 -29.53
N THR A 198 -16.13 5.92 -28.56
CA THR A 198 -17.58 5.96 -28.30
C THR A 198 -18.32 6.69 -29.41
N ALA A 199 -17.83 7.86 -29.83
CA ALA A 199 -18.42 8.62 -30.94
C ALA A 199 -18.44 7.79 -32.24
N LEU A 200 -17.38 7.06 -32.56
CA LEU A 200 -17.35 6.19 -33.75
C LEU A 200 -18.30 5.00 -33.62
N LYS A 201 -18.42 4.40 -32.43
CA LYS A 201 -19.33 3.26 -32.18
C LYS A 201 -20.80 3.63 -32.27
N GLU A 202 -21.18 4.82 -31.77
CA GLU A 202 -22.56 5.34 -31.84
C GLU A 202 -23.10 5.36 -33.29
N HIS A 203 -22.22 5.52 -34.28
CA HIS A 203 -22.57 5.56 -35.70
C HIS A 203 -22.12 4.33 -36.51
N GLY A 204 -21.62 3.27 -35.88
CA GLY A 204 -21.15 2.06 -36.59
C GLY A 204 -19.89 2.27 -37.46
N LEU A 205 -19.08 3.26 -37.09
CA LEU A 205 -17.83 3.66 -37.76
C LEU A 205 -16.58 3.14 -37.04
N ASP A 206 -16.72 2.20 -36.11
CA ASP A 206 -15.62 1.66 -35.29
C ASP A 206 -14.82 0.55 -35.98
N SER A 207 -15.34 -0.01 -37.08
CA SER A 207 -14.70 -1.07 -37.84
C SER A 207 -14.95 -0.94 -39.35
N ALA A 208 -13.90 -1.16 -40.13
CA ALA A 208 -13.96 -1.33 -41.59
C ALA A 208 -13.31 -2.67 -41.97
N PRO A 209 -13.63 -3.26 -43.14
CA PRO A 209 -13.03 -4.53 -43.57
C PRO A 209 -11.50 -4.45 -43.56
N GLY A 210 -10.85 -5.23 -42.68
CA GLY A 210 -9.39 -5.25 -42.53
C GLY A 210 -8.79 -4.12 -41.65
N LEU A 211 -9.61 -3.22 -41.08
CA LEU A 211 -9.17 -2.14 -40.21
C LEU A 211 -9.94 -2.17 -38.88
N ARG A 212 -9.22 -2.43 -37.79
CA ARG A 212 -9.71 -2.26 -36.42
C ARG A 212 -8.93 -1.16 -35.72
N LEU A 213 -9.65 -0.35 -34.94
CA LEU A 213 -9.03 0.64 -34.07
C LEU A 213 -8.21 -0.05 -32.97
N PRO A 214 -6.96 0.38 -32.72
CA PRO A 214 -6.14 -0.18 -31.64
C PRO A 214 -6.74 0.16 -30.27
N GLY A 215 -6.48 -0.69 -29.26
CA GLY A 215 -6.93 -0.46 -27.89
C GLY A 215 -6.14 0.63 -27.16
N ALA A 216 -6.71 1.17 -26.08
CA ALA A 216 -6.07 2.16 -25.22
C ALA A 216 -5.07 1.50 -24.26
N ASP A 217 -3.81 1.37 -24.69
CA ASP A 217 -2.71 0.81 -23.90
C ASP A 217 -1.65 1.88 -23.55
N TYR A 218 -2.08 3.01 -22.99
CA TYR A 218 -1.17 4.09 -22.58
C TYR A 218 -0.49 3.73 -21.24
N LEU A 219 0.84 3.71 -21.23
CA LEU A 219 1.63 3.31 -20.05
C LEU A 219 2.01 4.51 -19.18
N ASP A 220 1.84 4.37 -17.87
CA ASP A 220 2.29 5.37 -16.88
C ASP A 220 3.77 5.16 -16.53
N GLY A 221 4.65 5.89 -17.22
CA GLY A 221 6.09 5.93 -16.95
C GLY A 221 6.50 6.94 -15.86
N SER A 222 5.58 7.77 -15.37
CA SER A 222 5.90 8.94 -14.52
C SER A 222 6.58 8.54 -13.21
N ARG A 223 6.11 7.45 -12.60
CA ARG A 223 6.63 6.97 -11.30
C ARG A 223 8.08 6.53 -11.37
N SER A 224 8.49 5.91 -12.47
CA SER A 224 9.87 5.47 -12.66
C SER A 224 10.81 6.67 -12.80
N LEU A 225 10.38 7.68 -13.56
CA LEU A 225 11.10 8.95 -13.72
C LEU A 225 11.21 9.71 -12.40
N LEU A 226 10.09 9.93 -11.71
CA LEU A 226 10.06 10.63 -10.42
C LEU A 226 10.94 9.94 -9.38
N ARG A 227 10.88 8.60 -9.32
CA ARG A 227 11.73 7.82 -8.41
C ARG A 227 13.20 8.02 -8.75
N ARG A 228 13.57 8.03 -10.03
CA ARG A 228 14.95 8.26 -10.46
C ARG A 228 15.41 9.66 -10.10
N LEU A 229 14.62 10.70 -10.40
CA LEU A 229 14.94 12.08 -10.02
C LEU A 229 15.13 12.22 -8.51
N ARG A 230 14.24 11.65 -7.70
CA ARG A 230 14.41 11.65 -6.24
C ARG A 230 15.65 10.89 -5.78
N VAL A 231 16.00 9.78 -6.43
CA VAL A 231 17.23 9.04 -6.09
C VAL A 231 18.48 9.88 -6.37
N LEU A 232 18.51 10.59 -7.51
CA LEU A 232 19.61 11.51 -7.84
C LEU A 232 19.70 12.66 -6.83
N GLY A 233 18.56 13.20 -6.41
CA GLY A 233 18.47 14.31 -5.45
C GLY A 233 18.51 13.92 -3.98
N SER A 234 19.00 12.73 -3.63
CA SER A 234 19.03 12.25 -2.24
C SER A 234 17.67 12.30 -1.51
N GLY A 235 16.59 12.12 -2.25
CA GLY A 235 15.20 12.17 -1.79
C GLY A 235 14.43 13.40 -2.26
N SER A 236 15.11 14.49 -2.60
CA SER A 236 14.50 15.74 -3.08
C SER A 236 14.33 15.75 -4.59
N LEU A 237 13.18 16.21 -5.07
CA LEU A 237 12.97 16.43 -6.51
C LEU A 237 13.83 17.60 -7.03
N HIS A 238 13.89 18.68 -6.26
CA HIS A 238 14.71 19.86 -6.59
C HIS A 238 16.18 19.45 -6.74
N GLY A 239 16.73 18.75 -5.74
CA GLY A 239 18.11 18.25 -5.80
C GLY A 239 18.35 17.32 -6.99
N GLY A 240 17.35 16.53 -7.38
CA GLY A 240 17.41 15.65 -8.54
C GLY A 240 17.51 16.43 -9.84
N LEU A 241 16.73 17.49 -9.97
CA LEU A 241 16.77 18.41 -11.11
C LEU A 241 18.06 19.22 -11.15
N THR A 242 18.61 19.64 -10.01
CA THR A 242 19.92 20.32 -9.94
C THR A 242 21.04 19.40 -10.42
N VAL A 243 21.06 18.14 -9.96
CA VAL A 243 22.04 17.14 -10.43
C VAL A 243 21.86 16.88 -11.92
N LEU A 244 20.62 16.75 -12.39
CA LEU A 244 20.32 16.54 -13.80
C LEU A 244 20.77 17.73 -14.66
N ALA A 245 20.57 18.97 -14.21
CA ALA A 245 21.00 20.17 -14.93
C ALA A 245 22.54 20.29 -15.00
N GLY A 246 23.27 19.78 -13.99
CA GLY A 246 24.74 19.88 -13.91
C GLY A 246 25.53 18.68 -14.41
N SER A 247 24.89 17.54 -14.71
CA SER A 247 25.58 16.28 -15.05
C SER A 247 25.22 15.77 -16.45
N GLU A 248 26.17 15.87 -17.39
CA GLU A 248 26.02 15.35 -18.76
C GLU A 248 25.75 13.84 -18.79
N ASP A 249 26.35 13.05 -17.89
CA ASP A 249 26.13 11.61 -17.81
C ASP A 249 24.68 11.26 -17.46
N GLU A 250 24.08 11.97 -16.50
CA GLU A 250 22.67 11.76 -16.14
C GLU A 250 21.72 12.30 -17.20
N GLN A 251 22.08 13.40 -17.88
CA GLN A 251 21.34 13.90 -19.06
C GLN A 251 21.34 12.85 -20.17
N CYS A 252 22.49 12.26 -20.52
CA CYS A 252 22.60 11.22 -21.55
C CYS A 252 21.78 9.98 -21.17
N ARG A 253 21.91 9.49 -19.95
CA ARG A 253 21.16 8.30 -19.49
C ARG A 253 19.65 8.54 -19.39
N LEU A 254 19.22 9.77 -19.10
CA LEU A 254 17.80 10.10 -19.07
C LEU A 254 17.26 10.32 -20.49
N GLY A 255 18.03 11.01 -21.33
CA GLY A 255 17.75 11.20 -22.75
C GLY A 255 17.60 9.87 -23.48
N GLU A 256 18.50 8.91 -23.27
CA GLU A 256 18.40 7.56 -23.84
C GLU A 256 17.12 6.83 -23.39
N ALA A 257 16.76 6.94 -22.11
CA ALA A 257 15.56 6.29 -21.57
C ALA A 257 14.25 6.90 -22.09
N LEU A 258 14.25 8.20 -22.43
CA LEU A 258 13.09 8.93 -22.93
C LEU A 258 13.07 9.07 -24.46
N GLY A 259 14.18 8.76 -25.13
CA GLY A 259 14.38 9.02 -26.56
C GLY A 259 14.44 10.51 -26.88
N VAL A 260 15.11 11.30 -26.03
CA VAL A 260 15.25 12.77 -26.13
C VAL A 260 16.73 13.15 -26.10
N GLU A 261 17.13 14.21 -26.81
CA GLU A 261 18.51 14.68 -26.81
C GLU A 261 18.92 15.21 -25.42
N PRO A 262 20.15 14.90 -24.94
CA PRO A 262 20.57 15.28 -23.58
C PRO A 262 20.58 16.80 -23.35
N GLU A 263 20.85 17.58 -24.40
CA GLU A 263 20.82 19.05 -24.34
C GLU A 263 19.42 19.60 -24.02
N GLU A 264 18.37 18.94 -24.51
CA GLU A 264 16.98 19.36 -24.28
C GLU A 264 16.54 19.02 -22.85
N VAL A 265 17.00 17.87 -22.33
CA VAL A 265 16.83 17.50 -20.91
C VAL A 265 17.52 18.52 -20.01
N ALA A 266 18.74 18.94 -20.34
CA ALA A 266 19.48 19.95 -19.60
C ALA A 266 18.77 21.31 -19.61
N ARG A 267 18.33 21.74 -20.81
CA ARG A 267 17.62 23.01 -21.00
C ARG A 267 16.32 23.05 -20.20
N ASP A 268 15.56 21.96 -20.22
CA ASP A 268 14.29 21.88 -19.49
C ASP A 268 14.49 21.84 -17.97
N ALA A 269 15.46 21.05 -17.49
CA ALA A 269 15.82 21.03 -16.08
C ALA A 269 16.26 22.42 -15.58
N ALA A 270 17.07 23.13 -16.36
CA ALA A 270 17.47 24.50 -16.05
C ALA A 270 16.28 25.47 -16.07
N HIS A 271 15.37 25.34 -17.02
CA HIS A 271 14.14 26.13 -17.09
C HIS A 271 13.26 25.91 -15.86
N ILE A 272 13.04 24.66 -15.43
CA ILE A 272 12.24 24.32 -14.24
C ILE A 272 12.83 24.95 -12.98
N LEU A 273 14.16 24.90 -12.84
CA LEU A 273 14.88 25.50 -11.71
C LEU A 273 14.80 27.03 -11.75
N ALA A 274 15.01 27.65 -12.91
CA ALA A 274 14.96 29.10 -13.08
C ALA A 274 13.55 29.67 -12.87
N ALA A 275 12.52 28.95 -13.33
CA ALA A 275 11.12 29.32 -13.15
C ALA A 275 10.61 29.06 -11.71
N GLY A 276 11.40 28.40 -10.86
CA GLY A 276 11.01 28.09 -9.48
C GLY A 276 9.78 27.17 -9.39
N LEU A 277 9.51 26.38 -10.44
CA LEU A 277 8.33 25.50 -10.50
C LEU A 277 8.39 24.36 -9.48
N VAL A 278 9.61 23.95 -9.13
CA VAL A 278 9.87 23.06 -8.01
C VAL A 278 10.52 23.90 -6.92
N GLN A 279 9.72 24.31 -5.95
CA GLN A 279 10.27 24.92 -4.75
C GLN A 279 11.27 23.93 -4.15
N GLU A 280 12.45 24.45 -3.81
CA GLU A 280 13.39 23.72 -2.98
C GLU A 280 12.57 23.28 -1.78
N GLU A 281 12.27 21.98 -1.71
CA GLU A 281 11.50 21.38 -0.63
C GLU A 281 12.37 21.62 0.60
N ALA A 282 12.11 22.77 1.26
CA ALA A 282 13.03 23.42 2.17
C ALA A 282 13.53 22.34 3.10
N ALA A 283 14.85 22.06 3.02
CA ALA A 283 15.49 20.88 3.57
C ALA A 283 14.74 20.41 4.82
N PRO A 284 14.09 19.22 4.79
CA PRO A 284 12.95 18.92 5.63
C PRO A 284 13.29 19.21 7.09
N ALA A 285 12.72 20.30 7.59
CA ALA A 285 12.69 20.67 8.98
C ALA A 285 14.04 20.65 9.73
N SER A 286 15.22 20.73 9.10
CA SER A 286 16.49 20.78 9.87
C SER A 286 16.64 22.12 10.60
N LEU A 287 16.26 23.23 9.96
CA LEU A 287 16.23 24.55 10.59
C LEU A 287 15.04 24.74 11.55
N GLN A 288 13.91 24.05 11.32
CA GLN A 288 12.79 24.05 12.27
C GLN A 288 13.07 23.11 13.46
N ALA A 289 13.86 22.05 13.27
CA ALA A 289 14.22 21.14 14.34
C ALA A 289 15.01 21.84 15.45
N ASP A 290 15.91 22.75 15.08
CA ASP A 290 16.63 23.58 16.07
C ASP A 290 15.70 24.53 16.82
N ALA A 291 14.70 25.10 16.15
CA ALA A 291 13.69 25.95 16.82
C ALA A 291 12.78 25.16 17.77
N LEU A 292 12.54 23.88 17.49
CA LEU A 292 11.71 22.97 18.30
C LEU A 292 12.52 22.17 19.33
N ALA A 293 13.86 22.20 19.27
CA ALA A 293 14.78 21.52 20.17
C ALA A 293 14.86 22.22 21.53
N THR A 294 13.74 22.23 22.24
CA THR A 294 13.71 22.65 23.65
C THR A 294 14.37 21.57 24.53
N PRO A 295 15.13 21.95 25.57
CA PRO A 295 15.79 20.99 26.45
C PRO A 295 14.79 20.05 27.15
N GLY A 296 13.57 20.53 27.45
CA GLY A 296 12.50 19.70 28.03
C GLY A 296 12.05 18.58 27.09
N LEU A 297 11.97 18.85 25.78
CA LEU A 297 11.60 17.83 24.80
C LEU A 297 12.67 16.73 24.71
N HIS A 298 13.95 17.09 24.82
CA HIS A 298 15.04 16.14 24.90
C HIS A 298 14.98 15.30 26.19
N ALA A 299 14.60 15.90 27.32
CA ALA A 299 14.42 15.18 28.58
C ALA A 299 13.29 14.13 28.49
N VAL A 300 12.13 14.49 27.91
CA VAL A 300 11.02 13.55 27.66
C VAL A 300 11.46 12.43 26.72
N PHE A 301 12.12 12.76 25.61
CA PHE A 301 12.65 11.78 24.68
C PHE A 301 13.61 10.80 25.36
N ALA A 302 14.58 11.30 26.15
CA ALA A 302 15.52 10.46 26.89
C ALA A 302 14.82 9.57 27.92
N ALA A 303 13.82 10.09 28.64
CA ALA A 303 13.05 9.32 29.62
C ALA A 303 12.31 8.13 28.97
N TYR A 304 11.68 8.36 27.83
CA TYR A 304 10.99 7.30 27.07
C TYR A 304 11.96 6.37 26.35
N ALA A 305 13.10 6.87 25.85
CA ALA A 305 14.14 6.05 25.23
C ALA A 305 14.76 5.07 26.24
N CYS A 306 14.91 5.47 27.50
CA CYS A 306 15.40 4.61 28.58
C CYS A 306 14.31 3.74 29.23
N PHE A 307 13.04 3.93 28.87
CA PHE A 307 11.92 3.23 29.51
C PHE A 307 11.95 1.71 29.26
N GLY A 308 12.07 0.94 30.34
CA GLY A 308 12.08 -0.53 30.30
C GLY A 308 13.40 -1.14 29.83
N ALA A 309 14.44 -0.33 29.61
CA ALA A 309 15.76 -0.83 29.27
C ALA A 309 16.53 -1.19 30.57
N HIS A 310 16.40 -2.44 31.03
CA HIS A 310 17.21 -2.95 32.14
C HIS A 310 18.69 -3.00 31.72
N GLY A 311 19.49 -2.04 32.17
CA GLY A 311 20.95 -2.00 31.96
C GLY A 311 21.45 -1.06 30.84
N ALA A 312 20.59 -0.30 30.17
CA ALA A 312 21.04 0.66 29.14
C ALA A 312 21.54 2.01 29.70
N GLY A 313 21.36 2.26 31.00
CA GLY A 313 21.74 3.53 31.63
C GLY A 313 23.24 3.70 31.90
N GLU A 314 24.06 2.64 31.80
CA GLU A 314 25.47 2.67 32.25
C GLU A 314 26.52 2.78 31.14
N ARG A 315 26.13 2.79 29.85
CA ARG A 315 27.08 3.02 28.75
C ARG A 315 26.58 4.18 27.94
N GLY A 316 27.36 5.27 27.86
CA GLY A 316 27.04 6.56 27.22
C GLY A 316 26.72 6.52 25.72
N ALA A 317 25.85 5.61 25.30
CA ALA A 317 25.19 5.61 24.02
C ALA A 317 24.12 6.71 24.03
N ALA A 318 23.99 7.41 22.90
CA ALA A 318 22.95 8.40 22.72
C ALA A 318 21.57 7.73 22.91
N PRO A 319 20.61 8.40 23.59
CA PRO A 319 19.27 7.87 23.74
C PRO A 319 18.65 7.66 22.35
N GLU A 320 18.10 6.47 22.12
CA GLU A 320 17.44 6.10 20.87
C GLU A 320 16.04 5.54 21.19
N LEU A 321 15.04 5.99 20.45
CA LEU A 321 13.63 5.62 20.68
C LEU A 321 13.19 4.54 19.68
N ASP A 322 12.66 3.42 20.17
CA ASP A 322 12.08 2.38 19.31
C ASP A 322 10.61 2.68 18.97
N SER A 323 10.06 1.97 17.97
CA SER A 323 8.70 2.22 17.50
C SER A 323 7.64 1.99 18.58
N PHE A 324 7.86 1.03 19.48
CA PHE A 324 6.94 0.72 20.57
C PHE A 324 6.90 1.82 21.64
N ARG A 325 8.06 2.30 22.10
CA ARG A 325 8.20 3.41 23.05
C ARG A 325 7.70 4.70 22.45
N CYS A 326 7.94 4.93 21.15
CA CYS A 326 7.38 6.06 20.42
C CYS A 326 5.84 6.02 20.39
N ALA A 327 5.25 4.87 20.06
CA ALA A 327 3.79 4.70 20.09
C ALA A 327 3.20 4.91 21.49
N LYS A 328 3.95 4.51 22.53
CA LYS A 328 3.58 4.77 23.92
C LYS A 328 3.61 6.27 24.25
N LEU A 329 4.70 6.96 23.90
CA LEU A 329 4.85 8.42 24.11
C LEU A 329 3.69 9.18 23.45
N VAL A 330 3.43 8.92 22.17
CA VAL A 330 2.37 9.61 21.41
C VAL A 330 0.98 9.32 21.97
N ARG A 331 0.77 8.10 22.50
CA ARG A 331 -0.48 7.73 23.19
C ARG A 331 -0.64 8.46 24.53
N GLU A 332 0.41 8.52 25.35
CA GLU A 332 0.37 9.17 26.66
C GLU A 332 0.28 10.70 26.53
N ALA A 333 0.82 11.27 25.46
CA ALA A 333 0.65 12.68 25.08
C ALA A 333 -0.75 13.00 24.54
N GLY A 334 -1.66 12.02 24.42
CA GLY A 334 -3.02 12.23 23.92
C GLY A 334 -3.09 12.63 22.45
N LEU A 335 -2.04 12.35 21.67
CA LEU A 335 -1.95 12.76 20.26
C LEU A 335 -2.66 11.78 19.31
N LEU A 336 -2.93 10.55 19.74
CA LEU A 336 -3.66 9.58 18.93
C LEU A 336 -5.13 9.97 18.81
N SER A 337 -5.61 10.09 17.58
CA SER A 337 -7.00 10.42 17.25
C SER A 337 -7.57 9.41 16.26
N ARG A 338 -8.80 9.63 15.79
CA ARG A 338 -9.37 8.85 14.68
C ARG A 338 -8.55 9.01 13.38
N ASP A 339 -7.95 10.18 13.20
CA ASP A 339 -7.17 10.56 12.01
C ASP A 339 -5.68 10.23 12.14
N LEU A 340 -5.18 10.08 13.37
CA LEU A 340 -3.83 9.58 13.65
C LEU A 340 -3.90 8.23 14.34
N THR A 341 -4.00 7.18 13.53
CA THR A 341 -4.03 5.79 14.00
C THR A 341 -2.62 5.27 14.33
N LEU A 342 -2.53 4.21 15.15
CA LEU A 342 -1.26 3.53 15.44
C LEU A 342 -0.50 3.07 14.19
N ARG A 343 -1.25 2.67 13.14
CA ARG A 343 -0.68 2.24 11.87
C ARG A 343 -0.05 3.41 11.12
N GLU A 344 -0.72 4.56 11.09
CA GLU A 344 -0.16 5.77 10.46
C GLU A 344 1.06 6.27 11.22
N LEU A 345 1.04 6.23 12.55
CA LEU A 345 2.20 6.57 13.36
C LEU A 345 3.42 5.68 13.03
N ASP A 346 3.23 4.38 12.83
CA ASP A 346 4.33 3.48 12.44
C ASP A 346 4.89 3.82 11.05
N VAL A 347 4.04 4.18 10.09
CA VAL A 347 4.48 4.68 8.77
C VAL A 347 5.29 5.97 8.92
N MET A 348 4.87 6.88 9.78
CA MET A 348 5.56 8.15 10.03
C MET A 348 6.88 7.94 10.76
N PHE A 349 6.94 7.00 11.71
CA PHE A 349 8.17 6.57 12.36
C PHE A 349 9.19 6.02 11.34
N VAL A 350 8.73 5.21 10.39
CA VAL A 350 9.58 4.68 9.30
C VAL A 350 10.08 5.79 8.36
N ARG A 351 9.30 6.86 8.17
CA ARG A 351 9.70 8.03 7.37
C ARG A 351 10.70 8.93 8.10
N ALA A 352 10.53 9.11 9.42
CA ALA A 352 11.33 10.03 10.23
C ALA A 352 12.68 9.44 10.69
N LYS A 353 12.83 8.11 10.67
CA LYS A 353 14.10 7.45 10.98
C LYS A 353 15.03 7.41 9.77
N GLU A 354 16.33 7.32 10.03
CA GLU A 354 17.32 7.07 9.00
C GLU A 354 17.09 5.73 8.29
N ARG A 355 17.32 5.69 6.98
CA ARG A 355 17.08 4.49 6.17
C ARG A 355 17.99 3.35 6.61
N GLY A 356 17.40 2.30 7.16
CA GLY A 356 18.10 1.12 7.69
C GLY A 356 18.24 1.11 9.22
N ALA A 357 18.02 2.24 9.89
CA ALA A 357 18.00 2.29 11.34
C ALA A 357 16.75 1.59 11.91
N ARG A 358 16.90 0.94 13.07
CA ARG A 358 15.77 0.32 13.80
C ARG A 358 15.13 1.29 14.79
N ARG A 359 15.87 2.32 15.21
CA ARG A 359 15.48 3.27 16.24
C ARG A 359 15.60 4.70 15.71
N LEU A 360 14.91 5.59 16.37
CA LEU A 360 14.79 7.00 16.05
C LEU A 360 15.76 7.80 16.93
N THR A 361 16.57 8.64 16.30
CA THR A 361 17.40 9.64 16.99
C THR A 361 16.55 10.83 17.44
N PHE A 362 17.08 11.72 18.28
CA PHE A 362 16.33 12.92 18.70
C PHE A 362 15.94 13.81 17.52
N ALA A 363 16.84 13.99 16.53
CA ALA A 363 16.54 14.73 15.31
C ALA A 363 15.37 14.10 14.53
N GLY A 364 15.38 12.77 14.37
CA GLY A 364 14.26 12.04 13.76
C GLY A 364 12.97 12.15 14.59
N PHE A 365 13.06 12.26 15.92
CA PHE A 365 11.90 12.47 16.78
C PHE A 365 11.27 13.85 16.57
N VAL A 366 12.05 14.91 16.43
CA VAL A 366 11.50 16.24 16.12
C VAL A 366 10.82 16.26 14.75
N GLN A 367 11.42 15.61 13.73
CA GLN A 367 10.79 15.43 12.42
C GLN A 367 9.46 14.65 12.52
N LEU A 368 9.43 13.61 13.34
CA LEU A 368 8.21 12.84 13.57
C LEU A 368 7.08 13.71 14.15
N LEU A 369 7.38 14.62 15.08
CA LEU A 369 6.38 15.53 15.65
C LEU A 369 5.82 16.51 14.61
N SER A 370 6.66 17.02 13.70
CA SER A 370 6.19 17.85 12.58
C SER A 370 5.27 17.08 11.64
N LEU A 371 5.59 15.81 11.34
CA LEU A 371 4.71 14.94 10.55
C LEU A 371 3.38 14.71 11.28
N VAL A 372 3.42 14.47 12.60
CA VAL A 372 2.22 14.26 13.43
C VAL A 372 1.32 15.49 13.45
N ALA A 373 1.91 16.68 13.55
CA ALA A 373 1.19 17.95 13.48
C ALA A 373 0.46 18.11 12.14
N GLY A 374 1.14 17.86 11.02
CA GLY A 374 0.53 17.92 9.68
C GLY A 374 -0.59 16.90 9.47
N LYS A 375 -0.48 15.70 10.06
CA LYS A 375 -1.54 14.68 9.98
C LYS A 375 -2.75 15.00 10.85
N ARG A 376 -2.55 15.71 11.96
CA ARG A 376 -3.62 16.17 12.87
C ARG A 376 -4.24 17.51 12.46
N ASP A 377 -3.68 18.18 11.45
CA ASP A 377 -4.06 19.55 11.09
C ASP A 377 -3.97 20.52 12.28
N ALA A 378 -2.95 20.33 13.13
CA ALA A 378 -2.71 21.11 14.34
C ALA A 378 -1.35 21.81 14.25
N PRO A 379 -1.17 22.99 14.87
CA PRO A 379 0.11 23.67 14.88
C PRO A 379 1.16 22.83 15.64
N VAL A 380 2.39 22.80 15.13
CA VAL A 380 3.50 22.01 15.73
C VAL A 380 3.73 22.39 17.20
N ALA A 381 3.52 23.67 17.55
CA ALA A 381 3.62 24.17 18.92
C ALA A 381 2.65 23.49 19.90
N GLU A 382 1.42 23.20 19.47
CA GLU A 382 0.43 22.48 20.30
C GLU A 382 0.85 21.04 20.52
N VAL A 383 1.30 20.35 19.47
CA VAL A 383 1.80 18.97 19.55
C VAL A 383 3.00 18.87 20.49
N VAL A 384 3.95 19.80 20.40
CA VAL A 384 5.11 19.85 21.30
C VAL A 384 4.69 20.15 22.73
N SER A 385 3.73 21.07 22.93
CA SER A 385 3.20 21.37 24.27
C SER A 385 2.58 20.12 24.92
N SER A 386 1.79 19.33 24.19
CA SER A 386 1.24 18.08 24.70
C SER A 386 2.31 17.04 25.08
N VAL A 387 3.46 17.04 24.39
CA VAL A 387 4.59 16.16 24.75
C VAL A 387 5.34 16.70 25.97
N LEU A 388 5.51 18.02 26.08
CA LEU A 388 6.17 18.67 27.23
C LEU A 388 5.38 18.50 28.53
N GLU A 389 4.04 18.41 28.48
CA GLU A 389 3.22 18.07 29.65
C GLU A 389 3.61 16.72 30.28
N LEU A 390 4.24 15.82 29.52
CA LEU A 390 4.76 14.54 30.02
C LEU A 390 6.08 14.67 30.78
N GLU A 391 6.79 15.79 30.70
CA GLU A 391 8.07 15.99 31.40
C GLU A 391 7.90 15.85 32.92
N ALA A 392 6.81 16.40 33.47
CA ALA A 392 6.49 16.30 34.89
C ALA A 392 6.05 14.87 35.31
N ARG A 393 5.44 14.10 34.40
CA ARG A 393 4.83 12.80 34.70
C ARG A 393 5.76 11.61 34.42
N GLY A 394 6.63 11.75 33.43
CA GLY A 394 7.42 10.66 32.88
C GLY A 394 6.57 9.56 32.23
N PRO A 395 7.21 8.50 31.70
CA PRO A 395 6.50 7.36 31.12
C PRO A 395 5.77 6.53 32.19
N GLU A 396 4.44 6.43 32.09
CA GLU A 396 3.62 5.72 33.08
C GLU A 396 3.80 4.20 33.00
N ARG A 397 4.15 3.54 34.11
CA ARG A 397 4.11 2.08 34.20
C ARG A 397 2.70 1.61 34.52
N ARG A 398 1.83 1.54 33.51
CA ARG A 398 0.58 0.76 33.59
C ARG A 398 0.88 -0.73 33.44
N ALA A 399 1.62 -1.27 34.39
CA ALA A 399 1.74 -2.71 34.51
C ALA A 399 0.39 -3.23 35.03
N THR A 400 -0.16 -4.24 34.39
CA THR A 400 -1.21 -5.04 35.02
C THR A 400 -0.58 -5.65 36.27
N THR A 401 -1.02 -5.21 37.46
CA THR A 401 -0.72 -5.93 38.69
C THR A 401 -1.37 -7.30 38.55
N PRO A 402 -0.59 -8.38 38.40
CA PRO A 402 -1.19 -9.71 38.37
C PRO A 402 -1.94 -9.91 39.69
N GLU A 403 -3.15 -10.49 39.63
CA GLU A 403 -3.84 -10.92 40.83
C GLU A 403 -2.94 -11.88 41.61
N ALA A 404 -2.97 -11.81 42.94
CA ALA A 404 -2.16 -12.67 43.77
C ALA A 404 -2.56 -14.14 43.53
N VAL A 405 -1.81 -14.84 42.69
CA VAL A 405 -2.08 -16.25 42.40
C VAL A 405 -1.36 -17.04 43.47
N ARG A 406 -2.12 -17.64 44.39
CA ARG A 406 -1.59 -18.45 45.51
C ARG A 406 -0.48 -19.40 45.07
N PHE A 407 -0.63 -20.06 43.93
CA PHE A 407 0.36 -21.02 43.44
C PHE A 407 1.66 -20.40 42.90
N HIS A 408 1.68 -19.11 42.55
CA HIS A 408 2.87 -18.41 42.06
C HIS A 408 3.52 -17.52 43.13
N ASP A 409 2.71 -16.81 43.91
CA ASP A 409 3.18 -15.80 44.87
C ASP A 409 3.35 -16.34 46.29
N ASP A 410 2.62 -17.40 46.68
CA ASP A 410 2.79 -18.04 47.99
C ASP A 410 3.92 -19.06 47.95
N ARG A 411 5.14 -18.58 48.23
CA ARG A 411 6.34 -19.42 48.35
C ARG A 411 6.21 -20.56 49.36
N THR A 412 5.25 -20.51 50.29
CA THR A 412 5.05 -21.60 51.26
C THR A 412 4.39 -22.84 50.66
N THR A 413 3.69 -22.67 49.53
CA THR A 413 3.06 -23.77 48.78
C THR A 413 4.01 -24.50 47.84
N TYR A 414 5.18 -23.93 47.56
CA TYR A 414 6.21 -24.60 46.77
C TYR A 414 6.80 -25.77 47.57
N THR A 415 6.88 -26.94 46.95
CA THR A 415 7.55 -28.13 47.49
C THR A 415 8.83 -28.43 46.69
N GLY A 416 9.70 -29.27 47.25
CA GLY A 416 10.93 -29.68 46.56
C GLY A 416 11.96 -28.55 46.35
N VAL A 417 12.61 -28.55 45.18
CA VAL A 417 13.77 -27.70 44.86
C VAL A 417 13.41 -26.21 44.88
N HIS A 418 12.19 -25.83 44.52
CA HIS A 418 11.73 -24.44 44.54
C HIS A 418 11.58 -23.87 45.97
N LYS A 419 11.26 -24.72 46.96
CA LYS A 419 11.22 -24.33 48.39
C LYS A 419 12.62 -24.04 48.94
N ARG A 420 13.63 -24.77 48.45
CA ARG A 420 15.04 -24.64 48.84
C ARG A 420 15.81 -23.60 48.01
N GLY A 421 15.12 -22.76 47.25
CA GLY A 421 15.75 -21.72 46.45
C GLY A 421 16.44 -22.26 45.18
N GLY A 422 15.80 -23.20 44.48
CA GLY A 422 16.29 -23.75 43.22
C GLY A 422 16.80 -22.67 42.25
N MET A 423 17.79 -23.05 41.41
CA MET A 423 18.52 -22.15 40.52
C MET A 423 17.58 -21.17 39.81
N LYS A 424 17.63 -19.90 40.18
CA LYS A 424 16.90 -18.86 39.46
C LYS A 424 17.68 -18.59 38.18
N ILE A 425 17.00 -18.74 37.05
CA ILE A 425 17.54 -18.44 35.71
C ILE A 425 17.97 -16.96 35.59
N CYS A 426 17.53 -16.10 36.52
CA CYS A 426 17.76 -14.66 36.50
C CYS A 426 18.98 -14.19 37.31
N ASP A 427 19.75 -15.09 37.93
CA ASP A 427 20.97 -14.72 38.65
C ASP A 427 22.16 -14.72 37.65
N ASP A 428 22.34 -13.61 36.93
CA ASP A 428 23.33 -13.46 35.84
C ASP A 428 24.81 -13.60 36.28
N ARG A 429 25.08 -13.81 37.57
CA ARG A 429 26.41 -14.17 38.10
C ARG A 429 26.30 -15.22 39.21
N MET A 430 26.43 -16.50 38.83
CA MET A 430 26.74 -17.56 39.80
C MET A 430 28.23 -17.53 40.12
N GLU A 431 28.61 -17.11 41.31
CA GLU A 431 29.95 -17.34 41.83
C GLU A 431 30.09 -18.81 42.26
N LEU A 432 31.17 -19.49 41.87
CA LEU A 432 31.44 -20.88 42.30
C LEU A 432 31.38 -21.08 43.82
N ARG A 433 31.62 -20.01 44.59
CA ARG A 433 31.55 -19.96 46.05
C ARG A 433 30.13 -20.25 46.56
N THR A 434 29.10 -19.65 45.94
CA THR A 434 27.70 -19.88 46.32
C THR A 434 27.16 -21.24 45.83
N MET A 435 27.83 -21.86 44.86
CA MET A 435 27.48 -23.18 44.34
C MET A 435 27.97 -24.34 45.22
N VAL A 436 29.03 -24.13 46.02
CA VAL A 436 29.68 -25.17 46.82
C VAL A 436 29.26 -25.16 48.30
N ASP A 437 28.72 -24.05 48.81
CA ASP A 437 28.24 -23.94 50.21
C ASP A 437 26.89 -24.65 50.44
N ARG A 438 26.85 -25.98 50.38
CA ARG A 438 25.70 -26.79 50.82
C ARG A 438 25.40 -26.67 52.32
N ASP A 439 26.38 -26.25 53.11
CA ASP A 439 26.29 -26.14 54.56
C ASP A 439 25.39 -24.99 55.03
N ALA A 440 25.19 -23.94 54.23
CA ALA A 440 24.40 -22.78 54.65
C ALA A 440 22.91 -23.11 54.83
N ALA A 441 22.36 -23.94 53.94
CA ALA A 441 20.97 -24.42 54.06
C ALA A 441 20.81 -25.36 55.27
N GLU A 442 21.77 -26.28 55.48
CA GLU A 442 21.76 -27.19 56.63
C GLU A 442 21.96 -26.45 57.97
N LYS A 443 22.78 -25.38 58.00
CA LYS A 443 22.93 -24.49 59.18
C LYS A 443 21.65 -23.74 59.50
N SER A 444 20.87 -23.33 58.50
CA SER A 444 19.61 -22.63 58.69
C SER A 444 18.53 -23.55 59.26
N GLU A 445 18.45 -24.80 58.78
CA GLU A 445 17.55 -25.82 59.30
C GLU A 445 17.97 -26.26 60.72
N ARG A 446 19.28 -26.41 61.00
CA ARG A 446 19.78 -26.68 62.36
C ARG A 446 19.45 -25.56 63.34
N ARG A 447 19.59 -24.29 62.95
CA ARG A 447 19.18 -23.14 63.79
C ARG A 447 17.68 -23.13 64.06
N ALA A 448 16.84 -23.43 63.07
CA ALA A 448 15.39 -23.51 63.25
C ALA A 448 14.98 -24.68 64.17
N SER A 449 15.70 -25.81 64.12
CA SER A 449 15.44 -26.95 65.01
C SER A 449 15.85 -26.69 66.46
N LEU A 450 16.95 -25.95 66.70
CA LEU A 450 17.44 -25.63 68.05
C LEU A 450 16.52 -24.66 68.81
N VAL A 451 15.85 -23.75 68.09
CA VAL A 451 14.88 -22.81 68.69
C VAL A 451 13.59 -23.54 69.13
N ARG A 452 13.29 -24.70 68.52
CA ARG A 452 12.05 -25.45 68.82
C ARG A 452 12.20 -26.40 70.01
N THR A 453 13.42 -26.80 70.37
CA THR A 453 13.68 -27.74 71.49
C THR A 453 13.84 -27.08 72.86
N PHE A 454 13.96 -25.75 72.94
CA PHE A 454 14.15 -25.04 74.22
C PHE A 454 12.87 -24.52 74.88
N SER A 455 11.69 -24.70 74.28
CA SER A 455 10.44 -24.08 74.77
C SER A 455 9.50 -25.00 75.55
N THR A 456 9.91 -26.21 75.94
CA THR A 456 9.04 -27.13 76.70
C THR A 456 9.76 -27.91 77.80
N SER A 457 10.39 -27.22 78.75
CA SER A 457 10.62 -27.78 80.09
C SER A 457 11.07 -26.70 81.07
N THR A 458 10.18 -26.28 81.97
CA THR A 458 10.35 -26.28 83.43
C THR A 458 9.42 -25.26 84.07
N THR A 459 8.47 -25.80 84.82
CA THR A 459 7.52 -25.16 85.72
C THR A 459 8.17 -24.76 87.06
N ALA A 460 7.69 -23.63 87.59
CA ALA A 460 7.41 -23.33 89.02
C ALA A 460 8.57 -23.28 90.05
N ALA A 461 8.83 -22.08 90.60
CA ALA A 461 8.52 -21.71 92.01
C ALA A 461 9.14 -20.34 92.42
N ALA A 462 8.30 -19.44 92.94
CA ALA A 462 8.52 -18.39 93.99
C ALA A 462 9.70 -17.38 93.85
N SER A 463 9.69 -16.10 94.29
CA SER A 463 8.86 -15.28 95.17
C SER A 463 9.30 -13.79 95.05
N ALA A 464 8.37 -12.87 95.30
CA ALA A 464 8.52 -11.51 95.88
C ALA A 464 9.44 -10.44 95.25
N ALA A 465 8.83 -9.34 94.75
CA ALA A 465 8.82 -8.03 95.43
C ALA A 465 8.23 -6.92 94.53
N THR A 466 7.32 -6.14 95.09
CA THR A 466 6.60 -4.98 94.51
C THR A 466 7.11 -3.66 95.18
N PRO A 467 6.58 -2.44 94.89
CA PRO A 467 7.33 -1.29 94.33
C PRO A 467 7.32 -0.04 95.26
N PRO A 468 7.63 1.17 94.76
CA PRO A 468 6.58 2.22 94.64
C PRO A 468 6.74 3.11 93.39
N LEU A 469 5.68 3.52 92.67
CA LEU A 469 4.67 4.60 92.89
C LEU A 469 5.19 6.05 92.94
N THR A 470 4.87 6.85 91.90
CA THR A 470 4.15 8.17 91.92
C THR A 470 4.05 8.71 90.46
N ARG A 471 2.91 8.93 89.76
CA ARG A 471 1.75 9.89 89.91
C ARG A 471 2.22 11.37 89.85
N LEU A 472 1.67 12.33 89.09
CA LEU A 472 0.30 12.72 88.65
C LEU A 472 0.37 13.76 87.48
N SER A 473 -0.51 13.72 86.45
CA SER A 473 -1.74 14.57 86.23
C SER A 473 -1.45 15.94 85.57
N THR A 474 -2.22 16.58 84.67
CA THR A 474 -3.64 16.71 84.26
C THR A 474 -3.67 17.20 82.78
N GLY A 475 -4.73 17.20 81.96
CA GLY A 475 -6.15 16.89 82.14
C GLY A 475 -7.01 17.16 80.88
N LEU A 476 -8.32 16.89 81.07
CA LEU A 476 -9.53 17.50 80.48
C LEU A 476 -9.97 17.26 79.01
N THR A 477 -11.19 16.72 78.96
CA THR A 477 -12.20 16.40 77.91
C THR A 477 -12.91 17.66 77.33
N PRO A 478 -13.95 17.63 76.41
CA PRO A 478 -14.90 16.53 76.11
C PRO A 478 -15.58 16.39 74.71
N ARG A 479 -16.29 15.25 74.56
CA ARG A 479 -17.62 14.96 73.94
C ARG A 479 -17.92 15.25 72.45
N SER A 480 -18.38 14.20 71.74
CA SER A 480 -19.67 14.10 71.00
C SER A 480 -19.81 12.67 70.40
N THR A 481 -20.53 11.71 70.99
CA THR A 481 -21.95 11.30 70.79
C THR A 481 -22.43 11.11 69.33
N GLY A 482 -22.50 9.86 68.86
CA GLY A 482 -23.76 9.18 68.43
C GLY A 482 -23.58 8.57 67.02
N GLY A 483 -24.10 7.41 66.61
CA GLY A 483 -25.05 6.46 67.19
C GLY A 483 -25.00 5.12 66.42
N LEU A 484 -25.64 4.11 67.01
CA LEU A 484 -25.63 2.70 66.61
C LEU A 484 -26.81 2.30 65.70
N THR A 485 -26.72 1.06 65.19
CA THR A 485 -27.78 0.05 64.91
C THR A 485 -28.01 -0.32 63.41
N PRO A 486 -28.61 -1.51 63.07
CA PRO A 486 -27.84 -2.65 62.57
C PRO A 486 -28.53 -3.47 61.44
N ARG A 487 -27.91 -4.60 61.05
CA ARG A 487 -28.50 -5.87 60.55
C ARG A 487 -29.36 -5.89 59.26
N GLY A 488 -28.99 -6.78 58.34
CA GLY A 488 -29.94 -7.39 57.40
C GLY A 488 -29.26 -8.25 56.32
N GLY A 489 -29.23 -9.57 56.50
CA GLY A 489 -28.81 -10.52 55.46
C GLY A 489 -29.88 -10.68 54.38
N GLY A 490 -29.45 -11.06 53.17
CA GLY A 490 -30.35 -11.32 52.05
C GLY A 490 -29.66 -12.17 50.98
N LEU A 491 -30.31 -13.27 50.63
CA LEU A 491 -29.88 -14.36 49.77
C LEU A 491 -29.87 -13.96 48.27
N THR A 492 -29.13 -14.76 47.48
CA THR A 492 -29.14 -14.97 46.02
C THR A 492 -30.55 -14.99 45.37
N PRO A 493 -30.79 -14.94 44.02
CA PRO A 493 -29.90 -15.39 42.93
C PRO A 493 -30.00 -14.71 41.52
N ARG A 494 -28.98 -15.01 40.69
CA ARG A 494 -29.00 -15.47 39.28
C ARG A 494 -30.17 -15.00 38.37
N LEU A 495 -29.89 -14.09 37.43
CA LEU A 495 -30.76 -13.76 36.30
C LEU A 495 -30.18 -14.26 34.97
N ALA A 496 -30.96 -15.10 34.29
CA ALA A 496 -30.77 -15.54 32.92
C ALA A 496 -31.39 -14.51 31.96
N PHE A 497 -30.70 -14.23 30.84
CA PHE A 497 -31.19 -13.40 29.75
C PHE A 497 -31.78 -14.28 28.63
N HIS A 498 -33.05 -14.03 28.30
CA HIS A 498 -33.65 -14.36 27.00
C HIS A 498 -34.49 -13.17 26.51
N PRO A 499 -34.68 -13.01 25.19
CA PRO A 499 -35.09 -11.74 24.56
C PRO A 499 -36.61 -11.66 24.34
N PRO A 500 -37.19 -10.45 24.23
CA PRO A 500 -38.56 -10.31 23.75
C PRO A 500 -38.63 -9.90 22.27
N ALA A 501 -39.58 -10.54 21.59
CA ALA A 501 -40.05 -10.26 20.24
C ALA A 501 -41.05 -9.09 20.20
N SER A 502 -41.30 -8.67 18.97
CA SER A 502 -42.13 -7.58 18.45
C SER A 502 -43.61 -7.53 18.85
N THR A 503 -44.14 -6.31 18.91
CA THR A 503 -45.48 -5.81 18.46
C THR A 503 -45.46 -4.29 18.76
N GLY A 504 -45.86 -3.31 17.95
CA GLY A 504 -46.85 -3.24 16.88
C GLY A 504 -47.84 -2.09 17.21
N ALA A 505 -48.00 -1.12 16.29
CA ALA A 505 -49.01 -0.04 16.26
C ALA A 505 -48.81 1.18 17.20
N ALA A 506 -49.21 2.43 16.90
CA ALA A 506 -49.50 3.19 15.68
C ALA A 506 -49.82 4.66 16.08
N THR A 507 -49.56 5.60 15.16
CA THR A 507 -50.19 6.95 14.97
C THR A 507 -49.51 8.23 15.54
N PRO A 508 -49.86 9.47 15.09
CA PRO A 508 -49.43 10.04 13.80
C PRO A 508 -49.04 11.56 13.83
N ARG A 509 -48.66 12.09 12.65
CA ARG A 509 -48.76 13.49 12.16
C ARG A 509 -47.94 14.61 12.85
N LEU A 510 -47.09 15.29 12.06
CA LEU A 510 -47.39 16.60 11.43
C LEU A 510 -46.28 17.04 10.46
N SER A 511 -46.71 17.68 9.38
CA SER A 511 -45.97 18.14 8.20
C SER A 511 -45.98 19.67 8.11
N SER A 512 -44.92 20.28 7.58
CA SER A 512 -44.89 21.66 7.04
C SER A 512 -43.79 21.74 5.97
N VAL A 513 -44.07 21.78 4.66
CA VAL A 513 -44.51 22.89 3.75
C VAL A 513 -43.35 23.49 2.93
N ARG A 514 -43.50 23.38 1.60
CA ARG A 514 -43.04 24.19 0.43
C ARG A 514 -42.52 23.25 -0.68
N GLY A 515 -43.01 23.21 -1.91
CA GLY A 515 -44.00 24.03 -2.63
C GLY A 515 -43.40 24.56 -3.93
N ALA A 516 -43.71 23.91 -5.08
CA ALA A 516 -43.76 24.42 -6.47
C ALA A 516 -43.46 23.27 -7.46
N ALA A 517 -43.96 23.15 -8.69
CA ALA A 517 -45.22 23.45 -9.40
C ALA A 517 -44.95 23.02 -10.87
N ARG A 518 -46.03 22.76 -11.64
CA ARG A 518 -46.12 22.45 -13.10
C ARG A 518 -46.09 20.96 -13.45
N SER A 519 -46.87 20.45 -14.40
CA SER A 519 -48.10 20.89 -15.08
C SER A 519 -48.63 19.63 -15.78
N SER A 520 -49.92 19.34 -15.67
CA SER A 520 -50.58 18.16 -16.23
C SER A 520 -51.40 18.56 -17.46
N VAL A 521 -51.13 17.95 -18.61
CA VAL A 521 -52.02 17.93 -19.78
C VAL A 521 -52.44 16.49 -20.03
N ALA A 522 -53.76 16.30 -20.04
CA ALA A 522 -54.45 15.04 -20.21
C ALA A 522 -54.62 14.68 -21.68
N LEU A 523 -54.43 13.40 -22.06
CA LEU A 523 -55.05 12.82 -23.26
C LEU A 523 -55.38 11.33 -23.06
N ARG A 524 -56.70 11.09 -22.98
CA ARG A 524 -57.52 10.13 -23.74
C ARG A 524 -57.06 8.66 -23.89
N ALA A 525 -57.85 7.78 -23.27
CA ALA A 525 -57.82 6.33 -23.41
C ALA A 525 -58.42 5.81 -24.73
N THR A 526 -57.82 4.76 -25.30
CA THR A 526 -58.45 3.78 -26.21
C THR A 526 -57.94 2.35 -25.87
N PRO A 527 -58.74 1.28 -26.08
CA PRO A 527 -58.48 -0.10 -25.62
C PRO A 527 -57.79 -0.99 -26.68
N PRO A 528 -57.42 -2.26 -26.36
CA PRO A 528 -56.18 -2.88 -26.83
C PRO A 528 -56.30 -3.78 -28.05
N ALA A 529 -55.22 -3.85 -28.85
CA ALA A 529 -55.01 -4.86 -29.89
C ALA A 529 -53.87 -5.80 -29.49
N SER A 530 -54.22 -7.07 -29.31
CA SER A 530 -53.44 -8.29 -29.57
C SER A 530 -51.90 -8.19 -29.68
N HIS A 531 -51.21 -8.51 -28.59
CA HIS A 531 -49.77 -8.80 -28.60
C HIS A 531 -49.48 -10.15 -29.29
N ALA A 532 -48.73 -10.08 -30.39
CA ALA A 532 -47.98 -11.20 -30.96
C ALA A 532 -46.79 -11.57 -30.04
N PRO A 533 -46.34 -12.83 -30.04
CA PRO A 533 -45.31 -13.33 -29.13
C PRO A 533 -43.93 -12.79 -29.49
N THR A 534 -43.26 -12.22 -28.50
CA THR A 534 -41.84 -11.85 -28.52
C THR A 534 -40.96 -13.10 -28.64
N PRO A 535 -39.92 -13.09 -29.49
CA PRO A 535 -38.95 -14.18 -29.56
C PRO A 535 -38.04 -14.15 -28.32
N SER A 536 -37.94 -15.32 -27.69
CA SER A 536 -37.05 -15.62 -26.57
C SER A 536 -35.58 -15.44 -26.98
N PRO A 537 -34.71 -14.82 -26.16
CA PRO A 537 -33.30 -14.66 -26.48
C PRO A 537 -32.60 -16.02 -26.42
N ALA A 538 -32.06 -16.46 -27.56
CA ALA A 538 -31.26 -17.67 -27.67
C ALA A 538 -30.00 -17.60 -26.80
N PRO A 539 -29.61 -18.67 -26.09
CA PRO A 539 -28.35 -18.72 -25.37
C PRO A 539 -27.20 -18.83 -26.37
N MET A 540 -26.40 -17.76 -26.49
CA MET A 540 -25.13 -17.76 -27.22
C MET A 540 -24.13 -18.68 -26.50
N THR A 541 -24.24 -19.97 -26.78
CA THR A 541 -23.29 -21.01 -26.37
C THR A 541 -22.32 -21.23 -27.52
N GLY A 542 -21.37 -20.30 -27.67
CA GLY A 542 -20.13 -20.60 -28.37
C GLY A 542 -19.33 -21.56 -27.50
N ALA A 543 -19.63 -22.85 -27.59
CA ALA A 543 -18.80 -23.89 -27.00
C ALA A 543 -17.50 -23.93 -27.81
N GLU A 544 -16.48 -23.17 -27.38
CA GLU A 544 -15.10 -23.50 -27.73
C GLU A 544 -14.86 -24.95 -27.27
N GLU A 545 -14.78 -25.87 -28.22
CA GLU A 545 -14.40 -27.25 -27.95
C GLU A 545 -12.96 -27.27 -27.44
N ASP A 546 -12.79 -27.43 -26.13
CA ASP A 546 -11.49 -27.76 -25.56
C ASP A 546 -11.00 -29.07 -26.20
N THR A 547 -9.84 -29.02 -26.87
CA THR A 547 -9.25 -30.23 -27.44
C THR A 547 -8.96 -31.25 -26.33
N PRO A 548 -9.22 -32.55 -26.56
CA PRO A 548 -9.07 -33.59 -25.53
C PRO A 548 -7.63 -33.73 -25.01
N ALA A 549 -6.64 -33.32 -25.81
CA ALA A 549 -5.23 -33.28 -25.39
C ALA A 549 -5.00 -32.25 -24.28
N THR A 550 -5.64 -31.08 -24.39
CA THR A 550 -5.45 -29.97 -23.46
C THR A 550 -6.10 -30.27 -22.11
N THR A 551 -7.28 -30.90 -22.12
CA THR A 551 -7.95 -31.32 -20.88
C THR A 551 -7.14 -32.36 -20.11
N ALA A 552 -6.47 -33.29 -20.80
CA ALA A 552 -5.58 -34.27 -20.16
C ALA A 552 -4.38 -33.61 -19.44
N SER A 553 -3.73 -32.64 -20.08
CA SER A 553 -2.60 -31.91 -19.49
C SER A 553 -3.02 -31.08 -18.27
N VAL A 554 -4.18 -30.43 -18.33
CA VAL A 554 -4.73 -29.67 -17.19
C VAL A 554 -5.06 -30.59 -16.02
N LYS A 555 -5.62 -31.78 -16.29
CA LYS A 555 -5.91 -32.78 -15.25
C LYS A 555 -4.63 -33.26 -14.57
N LEU A 556 -3.56 -33.53 -15.33
CA LEU A 556 -2.26 -33.93 -14.77
C LEU A 556 -1.67 -32.84 -13.86
N LEU A 557 -1.80 -31.56 -14.25
CA LEU A 557 -1.40 -30.43 -13.42
C LEU A 557 -2.20 -30.35 -12.12
N PHE A 558 -3.51 -30.53 -12.20
CA PHE A 558 -4.35 -30.56 -11.01
C PHE A 558 -3.94 -31.69 -10.05
N GLU A 559 -3.65 -32.89 -10.56
CA GLU A 559 -3.23 -34.03 -9.74
C GLU A 559 -1.82 -33.83 -9.13
N THR A 560 -0.87 -33.29 -9.90
CA THR A 560 0.50 -33.00 -9.43
C THR A 560 0.54 -31.93 -8.35
N PHE A 561 -0.15 -30.79 -8.55
CA PHE A 561 -0.28 -29.76 -7.51
C PHE A 561 -1.14 -30.22 -6.34
N GLY A 562 -2.14 -31.06 -6.62
CA GLY A 562 -2.91 -31.76 -5.61
C GLY A 562 -1.99 -32.53 -4.68
N ALA A 563 -1.11 -33.39 -5.19
CA ALA A 563 -0.19 -34.22 -4.40
C ALA A 563 0.92 -33.44 -3.67
N TRP A 564 1.20 -32.20 -4.09
CA TRP A 564 2.30 -31.41 -3.56
C TRP A 564 2.16 -31.10 -2.06
N GLY A 565 3.15 -31.49 -1.26
CA GLY A 565 3.19 -31.25 0.18
C GLY A 565 2.48 -32.31 1.04
N ARG A 566 2.01 -33.42 0.47
CA ARG A 566 1.41 -34.53 1.24
C ARG A 566 2.18 -35.83 1.07
N SER A 567 2.62 -36.43 2.19
CA SER A 567 3.04 -37.83 2.24
C SER A 567 1.82 -38.71 2.49
N GLY A 568 1.27 -39.34 1.46
CA GLY A 568 0.46 -40.55 1.62
C GLY A 568 -1.08 -40.46 1.52
N ALA A 569 -1.68 -39.45 0.88
CA ALA A 569 -3.13 -39.44 0.65
C ALA A 569 -3.52 -39.13 -0.82
N LEU A 570 -4.27 -40.06 -1.42
CA LEU A 570 -4.84 -40.05 -2.78
C LEU A 570 -6.08 -39.17 -2.94
N ASP A 571 -6.44 -38.35 -1.96
CA ASP A 571 -7.56 -37.42 -2.10
C ASP A 571 -7.20 -36.32 -3.09
N ALA A 572 -7.66 -36.49 -4.33
CA ALA A 572 -7.43 -35.64 -5.52
C ALA A 572 -8.19 -34.30 -5.44
N GLY A 573 -7.86 -33.49 -4.43
CA GLY A 573 -8.34 -32.12 -4.30
C GLY A 573 -7.20 -31.12 -4.30
N LEU A 574 -7.51 -29.85 -4.50
CA LEU A 574 -6.54 -28.76 -4.48
C LEU A 574 -6.99 -27.76 -3.41
N ASP A 575 -6.16 -27.48 -2.41
CA ASP A 575 -6.49 -26.48 -1.38
C ASP A 575 -6.22 -25.04 -1.86
N SER A 576 -6.71 -24.02 -1.14
CA SER A 576 -6.55 -22.63 -1.61
C SER A 576 -5.06 -22.21 -1.73
N LYS A 577 -4.17 -22.77 -0.90
CA LYS A 577 -2.74 -22.45 -0.96
C LYS A 577 -2.07 -23.10 -2.18
N GLN A 578 -2.38 -24.36 -2.46
CA GLN A 578 -1.97 -25.08 -3.65
C GLN A 578 -2.49 -24.38 -4.90
N PHE A 579 -3.71 -23.83 -4.86
CA PHE A 579 -4.34 -23.15 -5.99
C PHE A 579 -3.66 -21.81 -6.29
N VAL A 580 -3.43 -21.00 -5.25
CA VAL A 580 -2.64 -19.77 -5.37
C VAL A 580 -1.22 -20.07 -5.84
N LYS A 581 -0.61 -21.17 -5.40
CA LYS A 581 0.71 -21.60 -5.87
C LYS A 581 0.69 -21.98 -7.34
N LEU A 582 -0.28 -22.77 -7.81
CA LEU A 582 -0.45 -23.10 -9.22
C LEU A 582 -0.57 -21.82 -10.07
N MET A 583 -1.38 -20.84 -9.64
CA MET A 583 -1.50 -19.55 -10.34
C MET A 583 -0.19 -18.75 -10.35
N ARG A 584 0.64 -18.89 -9.31
CA ARG A 584 1.97 -18.24 -9.24
C ARG A 584 2.97 -18.92 -10.16
N ASP A 585 3.05 -20.24 -10.11
CA ASP A 585 4.01 -21.06 -10.88
C ASP A 585 3.69 -21.02 -12.38
N ALA A 586 2.41 -20.86 -12.76
CA ALA A 586 1.98 -20.59 -14.13
C ALA A 586 2.10 -19.11 -14.56
N ASN A 587 2.70 -18.26 -13.72
CA ASN A 587 2.87 -16.82 -13.97
C ASN A 587 1.54 -16.09 -14.35
N LEU A 588 0.44 -16.53 -13.72
CA LEU A 588 -0.90 -15.97 -13.94
C LEU A 588 -1.20 -14.80 -12.99
N LEU A 589 -0.51 -14.71 -11.85
CA LEU A 589 -0.64 -13.60 -10.90
C LEU A 589 -0.08 -12.29 -11.50
N GLY A 590 -0.90 -11.25 -11.55
CA GLY A 590 -0.60 -9.98 -12.23
C GLY A 590 -1.75 -9.51 -13.12
N ARG A 591 -1.59 -8.36 -13.80
CA ARG A 591 -2.59 -7.80 -14.75
C ARG A 591 -4.04 -7.77 -14.22
N GLY A 592 -4.23 -7.50 -12.92
CA GLY A 592 -5.54 -7.44 -12.27
C GLY A 592 -5.96 -8.70 -11.51
N LEU A 593 -5.26 -9.84 -11.69
CA LEU A 593 -5.43 -11.05 -10.90
C LEU A 593 -4.46 -11.05 -9.70
N ASN A 594 -4.95 -10.64 -8.54
CA ASN A 594 -4.22 -10.62 -7.27
C ASN A 594 -4.56 -11.85 -6.40
N ILE A 595 -3.72 -12.16 -5.41
CA ILE A 595 -3.85 -13.34 -4.55
C ILE A 595 -5.24 -13.39 -3.89
N THR A 596 -5.70 -12.26 -3.34
CA THR A 596 -7.02 -12.16 -2.72
C THR A 596 -8.16 -12.53 -3.68
N ARG A 597 -8.07 -12.14 -4.96
CA ARG A 597 -9.10 -12.47 -5.95
C ARG A 597 -9.07 -13.94 -6.36
N VAL A 598 -7.89 -14.56 -6.41
CA VAL A 598 -7.76 -16.02 -6.60
C VAL A 598 -8.42 -16.78 -5.44
N ASP A 599 -8.20 -16.35 -4.19
CA ASP A 599 -8.86 -16.94 -3.02
C ASP A 599 -10.38 -16.74 -3.03
N LEU A 600 -10.87 -15.59 -3.49
CA LEU A 600 -12.31 -15.33 -3.64
C LEU A 600 -12.94 -16.23 -4.72
N ILE A 601 -12.25 -16.45 -5.85
CA ILE A 601 -12.70 -17.38 -6.89
C ILE A 601 -12.74 -18.81 -6.34
N PHE A 602 -11.71 -19.23 -5.61
CA PHE A 602 -11.66 -20.53 -4.95
C PHE A 602 -12.84 -20.72 -4.00
N ALA A 603 -13.03 -19.77 -3.06
CA ALA A 603 -14.11 -19.83 -2.07
C ALA A 603 -15.51 -19.80 -2.72
N GLY A 604 -15.65 -19.08 -3.84
CA GLY A 604 -16.89 -18.99 -4.59
C GLY A 604 -17.23 -20.23 -5.43
N VAL A 605 -16.29 -21.17 -5.59
CA VAL A 605 -16.47 -22.41 -6.37
C VAL A 605 -16.61 -23.63 -5.45
N VAL A 606 -15.80 -23.71 -4.40
CA VAL A 606 -15.73 -24.87 -3.47
C VAL A 606 -16.98 -25.00 -2.58
N GLY A 607 -17.77 -23.93 -2.46
CA GLY A 607 -18.91 -23.91 -1.55
C GLY A 607 -18.50 -23.69 -0.10
N LYS A 608 -19.46 -23.26 0.73
CA LYS A 608 -19.19 -22.90 2.13
C LYS A 608 -18.82 -24.14 2.95
N GLY A 609 -17.63 -24.16 3.52
CA GLY A 609 -17.17 -25.18 4.48
C GLY A 609 -16.25 -26.25 3.91
N ALA A 610 -16.19 -26.41 2.58
CA ALA A 610 -15.20 -27.27 1.95
C ALA A 610 -13.84 -26.55 1.89
N ARG A 611 -12.77 -27.31 2.13
CA ARG A 611 -11.40 -26.78 2.21
C ARG A 611 -10.59 -27.01 0.92
N ARG A 612 -11.11 -27.81 0.00
CA ARG A 612 -10.41 -28.33 -1.16
C ARG A 612 -11.37 -28.35 -2.33
N MET A 613 -10.86 -27.99 -3.50
CA MET A 613 -11.62 -28.04 -4.74
C MET A 613 -11.35 -29.34 -5.51
N GLY A 614 -12.39 -29.96 -6.06
CA GLY A 614 -12.28 -31.10 -6.98
C GLY A 614 -11.92 -30.68 -8.40
N LEU A 615 -11.71 -31.65 -9.30
CA LEU A 615 -11.36 -31.38 -10.70
C LEU A 615 -12.49 -30.65 -11.45
N THR A 616 -13.75 -31.02 -11.21
CA THR A 616 -14.92 -30.36 -11.80
C THR A 616 -15.01 -28.90 -11.39
N GLU A 617 -14.87 -28.64 -10.09
CA GLU A 617 -14.79 -27.31 -9.51
C GLU A 617 -13.62 -26.51 -10.11
N PHE A 618 -12.45 -27.12 -10.26
CA PHE A 618 -11.31 -26.50 -10.90
C PHE A 618 -11.64 -26.01 -12.33
N TYR A 619 -12.29 -26.83 -13.17
CA TYR A 619 -12.74 -26.40 -14.50
C TYR A 619 -13.77 -25.25 -14.45
N THR A 620 -14.69 -25.27 -13.48
CA THR A 620 -15.65 -24.16 -13.32
C THR A 620 -14.98 -22.85 -12.87
N SER A 621 -13.78 -22.91 -12.30
CA SER A 621 -13.02 -21.73 -11.90
C SER A 621 -12.27 -21.06 -13.06
N LEU A 622 -11.94 -21.80 -14.14
CA LEU A 622 -11.14 -21.29 -15.26
C LEU A 622 -11.79 -20.10 -15.99
N PRO A 623 -13.09 -20.09 -16.31
CA PRO A 623 -13.74 -18.92 -16.91
C PRO A 623 -13.68 -17.68 -16.02
N ARG A 624 -13.86 -17.86 -14.69
CA ARG A 624 -13.77 -16.75 -13.72
C ARG A 624 -12.36 -16.20 -13.60
N LEU A 625 -11.34 -17.05 -13.73
CA LEU A 625 -9.94 -16.64 -13.77
C LEU A 625 -9.62 -15.88 -15.06
N ALA A 626 -10.11 -16.35 -16.21
CA ALA A 626 -9.92 -15.71 -17.51
C ALA A 626 -10.53 -14.30 -17.53
N GLU A 627 -11.76 -14.16 -17.02
CA GLU A 627 -12.42 -12.85 -16.86
C GLU A 627 -11.67 -11.94 -15.89
N ALA A 628 -11.23 -12.46 -14.73
CA ALA A 628 -10.50 -11.68 -13.74
C ALA A 628 -9.12 -11.21 -14.23
N ARG A 629 -8.45 -11.99 -15.08
CA ARG A 629 -7.16 -11.66 -15.70
C ARG A 629 -7.31 -10.88 -17.01
N ARG A 630 -8.52 -10.79 -17.56
CA ARG A 630 -8.83 -10.21 -18.88
C ARG A 630 -8.05 -10.90 -20.02
N CYS A 631 -7.98 -12.22 -20.01
CA CYS A 631 -7.37 -13.02 -21.09
C CYS A 631 -8.37 -14.05 -21.62
N SER A 632 -8.09 -14.63 -22.79
CA SER A 632 -8.94 -15.72 -23.31
C SER A 632 -8.77 -16.98 -22.45
N ARG A 633 -9.77 -17.87 -22.47
CA ARG A 633 -9.68 -19.18 -21.80
C ARG A 633 -8.53 -20.00 -22.38
N ALA A 634 -8.37 -19.98 -23.70
CA ALA A 634 -7.29 -20.69 -24.40
C ALA A 634 -5.90 -20.24 -23.92
N GLU A 635 -5.63 -18.93 -23.87
CA GLU A 635 -4.34 -18.39 -23.38
C GLU A 635 -4.07 -18.76 -21.91
N LEU A 636 -5.12 -18.78 -21.09
CA LEU A 636 -5.01 -19.17 -19.69
C LEU A 636 -4.63 -20.64 -19.56
N VAL A 637 -5.29 -21.50 -20.33
CA VAL A 637 -5.04 -22.94 -20.32
C VAL A 637 -3.66 -23.26 -20.89
N GLU A 638 -3.23 -22.58 -21.96
CA GLU A 638 -1.87 -22.68 -22.50
C GLU A 638 -0.81 -22.31 -21.45
N SER A 639 -1.03 -21.20 -20.71
CA SER A 639 -0.15 -20.79 -19.62
C SER A 639 -0.10 -21.82 -18.47
N LEU A 640 -1.22 -22.48 -18.17
CA LEU A 640 -1.24 -23.58 -17.21
C LEU A 640 -0.44 -24.77 -17.75
N CYS A 641 -0.68 -25.20 -18.98
CA CYS A 641 0.01 -26.33 -19.61
C CYS A 641 1.52 -26.11 -19.78
N ALA A 642 1.97 -24.86 -19.88
CA ALA A 642 3.39 -24.51 -19.91
C ALA A 642 4.07 -24.65 -18.53
N CYS A 643 3.31 -24.83 -17.45
CA CYS A 643 3.86 -25.04 -16.11
C CYS A 643 4.37 -26.48 -15.97
N GLU A 644 5.64 -26.67 -15.64
CA GLU A 644 6.26 -28.01 -15.48
C GLU A 644 5.90 -28.69 -14.13
N GLY A 645 5.03 -28.06 -13.34
CA GLY A 645 4.60 -28.56 -12.02
C GLY A 645 5.00 -27.64 -10.86
N PRO A 646 4.77 -28.07 -9.61
CA PRO A 646 4.99 -27.24 -8.43
C PRO A 646 6.48 -27.03 -8.16
N THR A 647 6.97 -25.82 -8.44
CA THR A 647 8.39 -25.51 -8.29
C THR A 647 8.71 -24.99 -6.88
N SER A 648 9.79 -25.47 -6.27
CA SER A 648 10.21 -25.02 -4.93
C SER A 648 11.07 -23.76 -5.01
N HIS A 649 10.54 -22.69 -5.63
CA HIS A 649 11.26 -21.42 -5.73
C HIS A 649 11.07 -20.60 -4.43
N SER A 650 12.00 -20.76 -3.49
CA SER A 650 12.31 -19.81 -2.42
C SER A 650 11.22 -19.50 -1.38
N ALA A 651 11.31 -20.12 -0.20
CA ALA A 651 11.41 -19.44 1.10
C ALA A 651 11.53 -20.47 2.22
N THR A 652 12.64 -20.45 2.95
CA THR A 652 12.79 -21.02 4.30
C THR A 652 11.95 -22.27 4.56
N THR A 653 12.21 -23.33 3.82
CA THR A 653 12.23 -24.61 4.52
C THR A 653 13.22 -24.39 5.68
N PRO A 654 12.84 -24.68 6.94
CA PRO A 654 13.80 -25.39 7.77
C PRO A 654 14.43 -26.39 6.83
N GLN A 655 15.73 -26.27 6.54
CA GLN A 655 16.42 -27.42 6.00
C GLN A 655 15.89 -28.60 6.80
N THR A 656 15.53 -29.70 6.17
CA THR A 656 15.05 -30.87 6.90
C THR A 656 16.14 -31.44 7.84
N GLY A 657 17.29 -30.75 7.95
CA GLY A 657 18.27 -30.79 9.04
C GLY A 657 18.25 -29.58 10.00
N LEU A 658 17.12 -28.91 10.23
CA LEU A 658 16.95 -28.04 11.39
C LEU A 658 16.88 -28.98 12.59
N ALA A 659 17.84 -28.81 13.51
CA ALA A 659 18.24 -29.67 14.63
C ALA A 659 17.12 -30.22 15.56
N LEU A 660 15.85 -29.90 15.32
CA LEU A 660 14.68 -30.44 16.00
C LEU A 660 14.21 -31.81 15.45
N ALA A 661 14.65 -32.23 14.26
CA ALA A 661 14.32 -33.56 13.73
C ALA A 661 15.31 -34.66 14.19
N GLU A 662 16.53 -34.29 14.56
CA GLU A 662 17.53 -35.21 15.10
C GLU A 662 17.28 -35.47 16.59
N ARG A 663 16.80 -36.67 16.93
CA ARG A 663 16.62 -37.12 18.33
C ARG A 663 17.91 -37.02 19.17
N SER A 664 19.08 -37.04 18.54
CA SER A 664 20.39 -36.88 19.19
C SER A 664 20.62 -35.48 19.79
N ASN A 665 19.90 -34.46 19.32
CA ASN A 665 20.04 -33.09 19.82
C ASN A 665 19.14 -32.79 21.02
N PHE A 666 18.22 -33.70 21.36
CA PHE A 666 17.45 -33.61 22.60
C PHE A 666 18.20 -34.31 23.72
N THR A 667 18.24 -33.68 24.90
CA THR A 667 18.66 -34.33 26.15
C THR A 667 17.43 -34.61 27.02
N GLY A 668 17.49 -35.66 27.83
CA GLY A 668 16.39 -36.03 28.75
C GLY A 668 15.31 -36.94 28.15
N ILE A 669 14.07 -36.84 28.66
CA ILE A 669 12.96 -37.78 28.41
C ILE A 669 12.57 -37.83 26.92
N ALA A 670 12.72 -36.73 26.18
CA ALA A 670 12.45 -36.67 24.74
C ALA A 670 13.46 -37.49 23.90
N ALA A 671 14.71 -37.59 24.36
CA ALA A 671 15.77 -38.38 23.69
C ALA A 671 15.54 -39.89 23.85
N ARG A 672 14.92 -40.31 24.96
CA ARG A 672 14.65 -41.72 25.31
C ARG A 672 13.24 -42.19 24.93
N GLY A 673 12.55 -41.48 24.02
CA GLY A 673 11.21 -41.85 23.59
C GLY A 673 10.15 -41.66 24.67
N GLY A 674 10.03 -40.42 25.19
CA GLY A 674 8.88 -40.02 25.99
C GLY A 674 7.55 -40.35 25.29
N PRO A 675 6.46 -40.59 26.04
CA PRO A 675 5.19 -41.05 25.49
C PRO A 675 4.68 -40.06 24.43
N SER A 676 4.79 -40.47 23.17
CA SER A 676 4.25 -39.75 22.02
C SER A 676 2.74 -40.00 21.96
N THR A 677 1.96 -38.94 21.87
CA THR A 677 0.50 -39.02 21.65
C THR A 677 0.13 -39.49 20.23
N LEU A 678 1.11 -39.72 19.36
CA LEU A 678 0.91 -40.17 17.98
C LEU A 678 1.08 -41.68 17.80
N ASP A 679 1.56 -42.42 18.82
CA ASP A 679 1.73 -43.87 18.71
C ASP A 679 0.44 -44.56 19.17
N ALA A 680 -0.35 -45.06 18.21
CA ALA A 680 -1.71 -45.54 18.44
C ALA A 680 -1.85 -46.77 19.37
N ARG A 681 -0.77 -47.41 19.81
CA ARG A 681 -0.78 -48.46 20.84
C ARG A 681 0.54 -48.47 21.62
N VAL A 682 0.50 -48.03 22.87
CA VAL A 682 1.57 -48.31 23.83
C VAL A 682 1.46 -49.79 24.21
N THR A 683 2.25 -50.65 23.58
CA THR A 683 2.36 -52.06 23.96
C THR A 683 3.30 -52.21 25.15
N LEU A 684 2.97 -53.11 26.08
CA LEU A 684 3.78 -53.40 27.27
C LEU A 684 5.22 -53.84 26.89
N GLU A 685 5.38 -54.51 25.76
CA GLU A 685 6.69 -54.88 25.17
C GLU A 685 7.57 -53.65 24.87
N GLY A 686 6.99 -52.55 24.37
CA GLY A 686 7.71 -51.29 24.12
C GLY A 686 8.07 -50.51 25.40
N MET A 687 7.48 -50.87 26.55
CA MET A 687 7.88 -50.34 27.86
C MET A 687 8.99 -51.16 28.50
N VAL A 688 9.09 -52.46 28.25
CA VAL A 688 10.08 -53.35 28.87
C VAL A 688 11.46 -53.27 28.18
N GLN A 689 11.53 -52.92 26.89
CA GLN A 689 12.80 -52.73 26.17
C GLN A 689 13.52 -51.39 26.45
N ARG A 690 13.18 -50.70 27.56
CA ARG A 690 13.74 -49.37 27.93
C ARG A 690 14.84 -49.39 29.00
N THR A 691 15.49 -50.54 29.21
CA THR A 691 16.77 -50.65 29.94
C THR A 691 17.93 -50.41 29.00
#